data_AF-A0A7V3QZP4-F1
#
_entry.id   AF-A0A7V3QZP4-F1
#
_cell.length_a   1.000
_cell.length_b   1.000
_cell.length_c   1.000
_cell.angle_alpha   90.00
_cell.angle_beta   90.00
_cell.angle_gamma   90.00
#
_symmetry.space_group_name_H-M   'P 1'
#
loop_
_entity.id
_entity.type
_entity.pdbx_description
1 polymer ?
#
loop_
_entity_poly.entity_id
_entity_poly.type
_entity_poly.pdbx_seq_one_letter_code
_entity_poly.pdbx_strand_id
1 'polypeptide(L)'
;RLCPIETPEGPNIGLISSLSTYARINEFGFIESPYKKVENGRVLNHYTITYPGDSRFKLGDVVVEEELREEEARLKKGRKRLPMALPAAFYLTAWEEDLYTIAQANAQQDEKGNLVAEKVQARKFGEFVLAPKAEIQYIDVSPRQLVSIAAALIPFLEHDDANRALMGSNMQRQAVPLLRPEAPVVGTGMELVVGKDSESTVVCRRSGIVDVVDANRIIVRVGGGEGEDLYDFGADIYQLTKFQRSNQNTCINQKPIVKVGDVVKAGDVLADGPCTDGGELALGRNVLVAFMPWRGYNYEDAILLSETLVKEDVYTSIHIEELEIEARDTKLGKEEITRDIPNISEGYLKDLDESGIIRIGAHVKPGDILVGKVTPKGETQMTPEEKLLRAIFGEKSAEYRDASLRCPPGISGVIVDVKIFTRKGAEKDARTLAIEKEYVDRMDKNMRDQIRILREENRKKITDLLDGTVAAAPLYDDLTGEELIGKGKKLSAKQLSTIKADLLPRIQVQAKFKDAIQRIREIEERTRRKIEVLEQGFREKINNLERGDELLPGVIKMVKVYVAIKRKIQVGDKMAGRHGNKGVVSRILPVEDMPFLPDGTPVEIVLNPLGVPSRMNVGQILETHLGWAARSLGLWVASPVFDGASEEDIKGLFQQSGLPEDGKIQLRDGRTGDPMHQKVTVGYIYIMKLAHLVEDKIHARSIGPYSLITQQPLGGKAQFGGQRFGEMEVWALEAYGAANILQEILTVKSDDVYGRTKMYESIVKGQYPDEPGVPESFNVLVKELQGLAIDVKILETEDQSASENA
;
A
#
# COMPACT_ATOMS: atom_id res chain seq x y z
N ARG A 1 5.43 -4.16 -26.02
CA ARG A 1 5.37 -5.53 -25.43
C ARG A 1 5.91 -5.52 -24.01
N LEU A 2 7.20 -5.27 -23.84
CA LEU A 2 7.81 -4.95 -22.56
C LEU A 2 8.06 -3.44 -22.53
N CYS A 3 7.93 -2.84 -21.35
CA CYS A 3 8.21 -1.43 -21.17
C CYS A 3 9.72 -1.16 -21.30
N PRO A 4 10.15 -0.28 -22.21
CA PRO A 4 11.56 0.03 -22.39
C PRO A 4 12.13 0.93 -21.28
N ILE A 5 11.25 1.57 -20.50
CA ILE A 5 11.61 2.56 -19.49
C ILE A 5 11.68 1.94 -18.09
N GLU A 6 10.87 0.94 -17.77
CA GLU A 6 10.76 0.44 -16.39
C GLU A 6 11.64 -0.78 -16.16
N THR A 7 12.79 -0.57 -15.52
CA THR A 7 13.73 -1.60 -15.07
C THR A 7 14.43 -1.16 -13.77
N PRO A 8 14.95 -2.07 -12.93
CA PRO A 8 15.76 -1.67 -11.78
C PRO A 8 17.07 -1.00 -12.21
N GLU A 9 17.47 0.03 -11.49
CA GLU A 9 18.83 0.57 -11.60
C GLU A 9 19.84 -0.39 -10.92
N GLY A 10 21.07 -0.45 -11.45
CA GLY A 10 22.16 -1.23 -10.86
C GLY A 10 22.43 -2.55 -11.59
N PRO A 11 22.87 -3.62 -10.88
CA PRO A 11 23.38 -4.84 -11.51
C PRO A 11 22.33 -5.63 -12.29
N ASN A 12 21.05 -5.38 -12.04
CA ASN A 12 19.93 -6.10 -12.66
C ASN A 12 19.26 -5.34 -13.81
N ILE A 13 19.89 -4.27 -14.31
CA ILE A 13 19.35 -3.48 -15.41
C ILE A 13 19.12 -4.36 -16.65
N GLY A 14 17.93 -4.29 -17.23
CA GLY A 14 17.53 -5.09 -18.41
C GLY A 14 17.23 -6.56 -18.12
N LEU A 15 17.62 -7.10 -16.95
CA LEU A 15 17.26 -8.47 -16.54
C LEU A 15 15.83 -8.54 -16.00
N ILE A 16 15.35 -7.44 -15.42
CA ILE A 16 13.98 -7.31 -14.91
C ILE A 16 13.29 -6.20 -15.68
N SER A 17 12.15 -6.50 -16.27
CA SER A 17 11.33 -5.55 -17.05
C SER A 17 9.87 -5.70 -16.68
N SER A 18 9.10 -4.63 -16.84
CA SER A 18 7.65 -4.66 -16.70
C SER A 18 6.94 -4.94 -18.03
N LEU A 19 5.78 -5.57 -17.95
CA LEU A 19 4.87 -5.73 -19.10
C LEU A 19 4.31 -4.36 -19.50
N SER A 20 4.17 -4.11 -20.81
CA SER A 20 3.48 -2.90 -21.29
C SER A 20 1.97 -2.97 -20.99
N THR A 21 1.30 -1.82 -20.89
CA THR A 21 -0.11 -1.68 -20.45
C THR A 21 -1.12 -2.62 -21.11
N TYR A 22 -1.03 -2.85 -22.43
CA TYR A 22 -1.98 -3.70 -23.17
C TYR A 22 -1.41 -5.05 -23.62
N ALA A 23 -0.18 -5.37 -23.24
CA ALA A 23 0.43 -6.63 -23.65
C ALA A 23 -0.20 -7.81 -22.90
N ARG A 24 -0.26 -8.97 -23.54
CA ARG A 24 -0.79 -10.21 -22.95
C ARG A 24 0.11 -11.38 -23.31
N ILE A 25 -0.05 -12.48 -22.58
CA ILE A 25 0.62 -13.75 -22.86
C ILE A 25 -0.40 -14.68 -23.54
N ASN A 26 -0.04 -15.27 -24.66
CA ASN A 26 -0.90 -16.21 -25.37
C ASN A 26 -0.80 -17.64 -24.82
N GLU A 27 -1.60 -18.56 -25.37
CA GLU A 27 -1.66 -19.96 -24.91
C GLU A 27 -0.31 -20.70 -25.01
N PHE A 28 0.60 -20.25 -25.88
CA PHE A 28 1.93 -20.81 -26.08
C PHE A 28 3.00 -20.16 -25.19
N GLY A 29 2.65 -19.12 -24.42
CA GLY A 29 3.58 -18.39 -23.56
C GLY A 29 4.31 -17.22 -24.24
N PHE A 30 3.94 -16.85 -25.47
CA PHE A 30 4.52 -15.69 -26.16
C PHE A 30 3.78 -14.40 -25.82
N ILE A 31 4.53 -13.29 -25.77
CA ILE A 31 3.98 -11.96 -25.50
C ILE A 31 3.43 -11.35 -26.79
N GLU A 32 2.16 -10.96 -26.76
CA GLU A 32 1.45 -10.30 -27.85
C GLU A 32 1.15 -8.84 -27.51
N SER A 33 0.94 -8.02 -28.54
CA SER A 33 0.43 -6.65 -28.39
C SER A 33 -0.74 -6.41 -29.34
N PRO A 34 -1.73 -5.59 -28.95
CA PRO A 34 -2.92 -5.38 -29.74
C PRO A 34 -2.73 -4.31 -30.81
N TYR A 35 -3.43 -4.49 -31.93
CA TYR A 35 -3.42 -3.61 -33.10
C TYR A 35 -4.82 -3.45 -33.66
N LYS A 36 -5.10 -2.30 -34.30
CA LYS A 36 -6.28 -2.12 -35.15
C LYS A 36 -5.91 -2.40 -36.60
N LYS A 37 -6.81 -3.06 -37.34
CA LYS A 37 -6.60 -3.37 -38.75
C LYS A 37 -6.89 -2.14 -39.62
N VAL A 38 -6.09 -1.96 -40.67
CA VAL A 38 -6.23 -0.89 -41.65
C VAL A 38 -6.48 -1.51 -43.02
N GLU A 39 -7.52 -1.06 -43.71
CA GLU A 39 -7.86 -1.52 -45.06
C GLU A 39 -7.95 -0.31 -45.99
N ASN A 40 -7.15 -0.32 -47.07
CA ASN A 40 -7.08 0.75 -48.08
C ASN A 40 -6.87 2.17 -47.48
N GLY A 41 -6.05 2.28 -46.43
CA GLY A 41 -5.79 3.55 -45.73
C GLY A 41 -6.87 4.00 -44.76
N ARG A 42 -7.90 3.17 -44.51
CA ARG A 42 -8.95 3.39 -43.52
C ARG A 42 -8.75 2.49 -42.30
N VAL A 43 -8.65 3.08 -41.12
CA VAL A 43 -8.59 2.37 -39.83
C VAL A 43 -9.98 1.85 -39.48
N LEU A 44 -10.09 0.55 -39.24
CA LEU A 44 -11.35 -0.11 -38.93
C LEU A 44 -11.43 -0.45 -37.44
N ASN A 45 -12.48 0.03 -36.77
CA ASN A 45 -12.80 -0.40 -35.41
C ASN A 45 -13.57 -1.72 -35.46
N HIS A 46 -13.08 -2.70 -34.70
CA HIS A 46 -13.66 -4.02 -34.61
C HIS A 46 -14.29 -4.23 -33.24
N TYR A 47 -15.34 -5.05 -33.18
CA TYR A 47 -16.06 -5.39 -31.95
C TYR A 47 -16.30 -6.89 -31.89
N THR A 48 -16.04 -7.50 -30.73
CA THR A 48 -16.34 -8.91 -30.46
C THR A 48 -17.71 -9.01 -29.81
N ILE A 49 -18.59 -9.82 -30.37
CA ILE A 49 -19.95 -10.05 -29.85
C ILE A 49 -19.90 -10.88 -28.57
N THR A 50 -20.29 -10.30 -27.44
CA THR A 50 -20.38 -10.99 -26.14
C THR A 50 -21.79 -11.49 -25.84
N TYR A 51 -22.80 -10.88 -26.45
CA TYR A 51 -24.17 -11.36 -26.41
C TYR A 51 -24.81 -11.14 -27.78
N PRO A 52 -25.19 -12.19 -28.51
CA PRO A 52 -25.69 -12.04 -29.88
C PRO A 52 -27.10 -11.43 -29.95
N GLY A 53 -27.87 -11.41 -28.86
CA GLY A 53 -29.25 -10.92 -28.87
C GLY A 53 -30.12 -11.61 -29.94
N ASP A 54 -30.94 -10.84 -30.65
CA ASP A 54 -31.71 -11.29 -31.83
C ASP A 54 -31.00 -10.93 -33.15
N SER A 55 -29.70 -10.64 -33.10
CA SER A 55 -28.92 -10.25 -34.28
C SER A 55 -28.53 -11.45 -35.15
N ARG A 56 -28.02 -11.16 -36.35
CA ARG A 56 -27.43 -12.17 -37.24
C ARG A 56 -26.08 -12.73 -36.76
N PHE A 57 -25.47 -12.15 -35.73
CA PHE A 57 -24.12 -12.49 -35.28
C PHE A 57 -24.12 -13.63 -34.26
N LYS A 58 -23.01 -14.38 -34.20
CA LYS A 58 -22.79 -15.42 -33.19
C LYS A 58 -21.94 -14.89 -32.05
N LEU A 59 -22.01 -15.60 -30.92
CA LEU A 59 -21.14 -15.34 -29.77
C LEU A 59 -19.68 -15.52 -30.19
N GLY A 60 -18.86 -14.48 -29.97
CA GLY A 60 -17.43 -14.48 -30.31
C GLY A 60 -17.09 -13.97 -31.72
N ASP A 61 -18.08 -13.65 -32.56
CA ASP A 61 -17.81 -13.07 -33.89
C ASP A 61 -17.15 -11.68 -33.74
N VAL A 62 -16.13 -11.42 -34.55
CA VAL A 62 -15.48 -10.11 -34.66
C VAL A 62 -16.04 -9.37 -35.86
N VAL A 63 -16.75 -8.27 -35.61
CA VAL A 63 -17.48 -7.50 -36.64
C VAL A 63 -16.96 -6.07 -36.73
N VAL A 64 -17.14 -5.44 -37.88
CA VAL A 64 -16.79 -4.03 -38.09
C VAL A 64 -17.86 -3.12 -37.47
N GLU A 65 -17.45 -1.99 -36.89
CA GLU A 65 -18.35 -1.04 -36.21
C GLU A 65 -19.57 -0.64 -37.04
N GLU A 66 -19.40 -0.44 -38.35
CA GLU A 66 -20.49 -0.07 -39.25
C GLU A 66 -21.56 -1.16 -39.34
N GLU A 67 -21.14 -2.43 -39.50
CA GLU A 67 -22.05 -3.57 -39.56
C GLU A 67 -22.81 -3.77 -38.25
N LEU A 68 -22.15 -3.51 -37.11
CA LEU A 68 -22.77 -3.56 -35.79
C LEU A 68 -23.83 -2.46 -35.64
N ARG A 69 -23.50 -1.21 -36.02
CA ARG A 69 -24.42 -0.07 -35.93
C ARG A 69 -25.63 -0.21 -36.84
N GLU A 70 -25.44 -0.71 -38.06
CA GLU A 70 -26.54 -0.99 -38.99
C GLU A 70 -27.50 -2.03 -38.43
N GLU A 71 -26.96 -3.10 -37.84
CA GLU A 71 -27.74 -4.17 -37.24
C GLU A 71 -28.47 -3.72 -35.97
N GLU A 72 -27.82 -2.91 -35.12
CA GLU A 72 -28.46 -2.27 -33.98
C GLU A 72 -29.62 -1.34 -34.42
N ALA A 73 -29.43 -0.55 -35.47
CA ALA A 73 -30.48 0.32 -36.01
C ALA A 73 -31.66 -0.49 -36.55
N ARG A 74 -31.40 -1.64 -37.20
CA ARG A 74 -32.42 -2.57 -37.67
C ARG A 74 -33.22 -3.18 -36.52
N LEU A 75 -32.54 -3.60 -35.46
CA LEU A 75 -33.15 -4.24 -34.29
C LEU A 75 -33.91 -3.23 -33.40
N LYS A 76 -33.41 -1.99 -33.28
CA LYS A 76 -34.12 -0.88 -32.61
C LYS A 76 -35.47 -0.59 -33.26
N LYS A 77 -35.54 -0.59 -34.61
CA LYS A 77 -36.81 -0.44 -35.35
C LYS A 77 -37.82 -1.57 -35.06
N GLY A 78 -37.33 -2.76 -34.72
CA GLY A 78 -38.15 -3.94 -34.43
C GLY A 78 -38.50 -4.16 -32.95
N ARG A 79 -38.06 -3.29 -32.01
CA ARG A 79 -38.13 -3.54 -30.54
C ARG A 79 -37.56 -4.91 -30.12
N LYS A 80 -36.51 -5.37 -30.81
CA LYS A 80 -35.83 -6.65 -30.52
C LYS A 80 -34.61 -6.45 -29.63
N ARG A 81 -34.09 -7.54 -29.06
CA ARG A 81 -32.91 -7.49 -28.17
C ARG A 81 -31.65 -7.17 -28.96
N LEU A 82 -30.95 -6.12 -28.54
CA LEU A 82 -29.72 -5.67 -29.18
C LEU A 82 -28.56 -6.61 -28.84
N PRO A 83 -27.61 -6.82 -29.78
CA PRO A 83 -26.36 -7.48 -29.46
C PRO A 83 -25.55 -6.62 -28.48
N MET A 84 -24.85 -7.26 -27.53
CA MET A 84 -23.78 -6.61 -26.78
C MET A 84 -22.44 -7.00 -27.40
N ALA A 85 -21.59 -6.01 -27.59
CA ALA A 85 -20.26 -6.20 -28.14
C ALA A 85 -19.24 -5.41 -27.32
N LEU A 86 -18.03 -5.95 -27.22
CA LEU A 86 -16.88 -5.28 -26.62
C LEU A 86 -15.89 -4.89 -27.73
N PRO A 87 -15.16 -3.76 -27.60
CA PRO A 87 -14.10 -3.41 -28.54
C PRO A 87 -13.10 -4.57 -28.71
N ALA A 88 -12.76 -4.89 -29.95
CA ALA A 88 -11.85 -5.95 -30.31
C ALA A 88 -10.57 -5.38 -30.93
N ALA A 89 -9.44 -6.01 -30.62
CA ALA A 89 -8.15 -5.72 -31.23
C ALA A 89 -7.49 -7.03 -31.68
N PHE A 90 -6.67 -6.94 -32.73
CA PHE A 90 -5.89 -8.06 -33.23
C PHE A 90 -4.56 -8.11 -32.48
N TYR A 91 -4.33 -9.19 -31.77
CA TYR A 91 -3.09 -9.38 -31.02
C TYR A 91 -2.08 -10.12 -31.89
N LEU A 92 -0.89 -9.54 -32.01
CA LEU A 92 0.19 -10.11 -32.81
C LEU A 92 1.41 -10.42 -31.93
N THR A 93 1.97 -11.61 -32.12
CA THR A 93 3.28 -12.00 -31.59
C THR A 93 4.41 -11.26 -32.30
N ALA A 94 5.65 -11.37 -31.80
CA ALA A 94 6.80 -10.65 -32.36
C ALA A 94 7.08 -11.02 -33.83
N TRP A 95 7.06 -12.31 -34.18
CA TRP A 95 7.30 -12.74 -35.56
C TRP A 95 6.14 -12.41 -36.51
N GLU A 96 4.90 -12.32 -36.00
CA GLU A 96 3.74 -11.96 -36.81
C GLU A 96 3.80 -10.48 -37.15
N GLU A 97 4.21 -9.66 -36.17
CA GLU A 97 4.41 -8.21 -36.37
C GLU A 97 5.38 -7.91 -37.51
N ASP A 98 6.48 -8.66 -37.62
CA ASP A 98 7.51 -8.45 -38.63
C ASP A 98 7.01 -8.60 -40.08
N LEU A 99 5.91 -9.33 -40.28
CA LEU A 99 5.31 -9.54 -41.60
C LEU A 99 4.47 -8.34 -42.08
N TYR A 100 4.07 -7.46 -41.17
CA TYR A 100 3.12 -6.38 -41.45
C TYR A 100 3.77 -5.00 -41.39
N THR A 101 3.13 -4.03 -42.06
CA THR A 101 3.49 -2.62 -41.95
C THR A 101 2.55 -1.92 -40.97
N ILE A 102 3.10 -1.42 -39.86
CA ILE A 102 2.31 -0.93 -38.71
C ILE A 102 2.54 0.56 -38.48
N ALA A 103 1.48 1.36 -38.55
CA ALA A 103 1.52 2.79 -38.26
C ALA A 103 1.51 3.09 -36.75
N GLN A 104 2.07 4.25 -36.38
CA GLN A 104 2.04 4.76 -35.01
C GLN A 104 0.63 5.22 -34.59
N ALA A 105 0.33 5.18 -33.30
CA ALA A 105 -0.99 5.54 -32.76
C ALA A 105 -1.36 7.03 -32.96
N ASN A 106 -0.35 7.92 -33.03
CA ASN A 106 -0.50 9.36 -33.23
C ASN A 106 -0.72 9.77 -34.70
N ALA A 107 -0.82 8.81 -35.62
CA ALA A 107 -1.11 9.11 -37.02
C ALA A 107 -2.50 9.77 -37.14
N GLN A 108 -2.53 10.97 -37.72
CA GLN A 108 -3.76 11.75 -37.87
C GLN A 108 -4.78 11.04 -38.76
N GLN A 109 -6.01 10.95 -38.27
CA GLN A 109 -7.16 10.31 -38.91
C GLN A 109 -8.27 11.35 -39.12
N ASP A 110 -9.02 11.22 -40.22
CA ASP A 110 -10.26 11.96 -40.42
C ASP A 110 -11.43 11.36 -39.61
N GLU A 111 -12.59 12.01 -39.59
CA GLU A 111 -13.79 11.54 -38.88
C GLU A 111 -14.29 10.16 -39.36
N LYS A 112 -13.87 9.72 -40.56
CA LYS A 112 -14.23 8.42 -41.15
C LYS A 112 -13.17 7.35 -40.91
N GLY A 113 -12.06 7.69 -40.23
CA GLY A 113 -10.94 6.81 -39.91
C GLY A 113 -9.88 6.71 -41.02
N ASN A 114 -9.93 7.53 -42.06
CA ASN A 114 -8.89 7.54 -43.09
C ASN A 114 -7.66 8.30 -42.62
N LEU A 115 -6.48 7.78 -42.97
CA LEU A 115 -5.21 8.45 -42.70
C LEU A 115 -5.09 9.71 -43.58
N VAL A 116 -4.84 10.85 -42.94
CA VAL A 116 -4.81 12.17 -43.60
C VAL A 116 -3.58 12.31 -44.50
N ALA A 117 -2.42 11.83 -44.05
CA ALA A 117 -1.17 11.92 -44.81
C ALA A 117 -1.06 10.82 -45.86
N GLU A 118 -0.59 11.16 -47.07
CA GLU A 118 -0.34 10.18 -48.15
C GLU A 118 0.76 9.18 -47.80
N LYS A 119 1.76 9.63 -47.02
CA LYS A 119 2.80 8.77 -46.45
C LYS A 119 2.82 8.95 -44.93
N VAL A 120 2.81 7.85 -44.20
CA VAL A 120 2.73 7.82 -42.73
C VAL A 120 3.98 7.14 -42.19
N GLN A 121 4.44 7.59 -41.02
CA GLN A 121 5.50 6.89 -40.30
C GLN A 121 4.98 5.54 -39.80
N ALA A 122 5.65 4.47 -40.22
CA ALA A 122 5.31 3.11 -39.87
C ALA A 122 6.58 2.34 -39.46
N ARG A 123 6.39 1.17 -38.88
CA ARG A 123 7.45 0.20 -38.64
C ARG A 123 7.21 -1.06 -39.47
N LYS A 124 8.30 -1.62 -39.99
CA LYS A 124 8.32 -2.88 -40.73
C LYS A 124 9.64 -3.59 -40.46
N PHE A 125 9.59 -4.86 -40.04
CA PHE A 125 10.78 -5.66 -39.71
C PHE A 125 11.72 -4.97 -38.69
N GLY A 126 11.14 -4.30 -37.69
CA GLY A 126 11.89 -3.54 -36.68
C GLY A 126 12.47 -2.18 -37.12
N GLU A 127 12.39 -1.82 -38.41
CA GLU A 127 12.89 -0.53 -38.91
C GLU A 127 11.75 0.49 -39.09
N PHE A 128 12.07 1.78 -38.88
CA PHE A 128 11.15 2.88 -39.13
C PHE A 128 11.17 3.27 -40.61
N VAL A 129 10.02 3.17 -41.27
CA VAL A 129 9.84 3.45 -42.70
C VAL A 129 8.71 4.44 -42.92
N LEU A 130 8.81 5.23 -43.99
CA LEU A 130 7.72 6.12 -44.42
C LEU A 130 6.91 5.41 -45.51
N ALA A 131 5.82 4.77 -45.11
CA ALA A 131 5.01 3.93 -46.01
C ALA A 131 3.81 4.71 -46.58
N PRO A 132 3.43 4.47 -47.85
CA PRO A 132 2.16 4.97 -48.40
C PRO A 132 0.96 4.47 -47.58
N LYS A 133 -0.08 5.29 -47.44
CA LYS A 133 -1.28 4.93 -46.65
C LYS A 133 -1.97 3.62 -47.08
N ALA A 134 -1.83 3.24 -48.36
CA ALA A 134 -2.39 2.00 -48.90
C ALA A 134 -1.61 0.74 -48.49
N GLU A 135 -0.34 0.86 -48.09
CA GLU A 135 0.50 -0.25 -47.67
C GLU A 135 0.40 -0.55 -46.16
N ILE A 136 -0.26 0.33 -45.41
CA ILE A 136 -0.44 0.19 -43.96
C ILE A 136 -1.53 -0.84 -43.70
N GLN A 137 -1.19 -1.86 -42.92
CA GLN A 137 -2.07 -3.00 -42.63
C GLN A 137 -2.59 -2.95 -41.19
N TYR A 138 -1.81 -2.38 -40.28
CA TYR A 138 -2.19 -2.23 -38.88
C TYR A 138 -1.79 -0.85 -38.34
N ILE A 139 -2.41 -0.45 -37.24
CA ILE A 139 -2.05 0.72 -36.45
C ILE A 139 -2.11 0.38 -34.96
N ASP A 140 -1.20 0.98 -34.19
CA ASP A 140 -1.18 0.89 -32.73
C ASP A 140 -2.54 1.33 -32.12
N VAL A 141 -3.01 0.67 -31.05
CA VAL A 141 -4.34 0.95 -30.45
C VAL A 141 -4.34 2.24 -29.65
N SER A 142 -3.25 2.49 -28.91
CA SER A 142 -3.09 3.65 -28.04
C SER A 142 -1.61 3.99 -27.89
N PRO A 143 -1.21 5.27 -27.79
CA PRO A 143 0.18 5.64 -27.49
C PRO A 143 0.68 5.05 -26.17
N ARG A 144 -0.22 4.81 -25.21
CA ARG A 144 0.10 4.22 -23.89
C ARG A 144 0.58 2.78 -23.97
N GLN A 145 0.33 2.07 -25.09
CA GLN A 145 0.66 0.65 -25.24
C GLN A 145 2.16 0.35 -25.24
N LEU A 146 3.00 1.37 -25.41
CA LEU A 146 4.46 1.23 -25.40
C LEU A 146 4.99 1.08 -23.97
N VAL A 147 4.38 1.79 -23.03
CA VAL A 147 4.88 1.93 -21.65
C VAL A 147 4.17 0.98 -20.69
N SER A 148 4.76 0.79 -19.51
CA SER A 148 4.14 0.06 -18.39
C SER A 148 3.13 0.94 -17.66
N ILE A 149 2.40 0.33 -16.73
CA ILE A 149 1.42 1.03 -15.88
C ILE A 149 2.09 2.17 -15.08
N ALA A 150 3.25 1.92 -14.46
CA ALA A 150 3.93 2.92 -13.63
C ALA A 150 4.44 4.12 -14.46
N ALA A 151 4.97 3.87 -15.66
CA ALA A 151 5.36 4.93 -16.57
C ALA A 151 4.14 5.65 -17.16
N ALA A 152 3.02 4.95 -17.37
CA ALA A 152 1.77 5.53 -17.86
C ALA A 152 1.09 6.49 -16.86
N LEU A 153 1.54 6.55 -15.60
CA LEU A 153 1.07 7.48 -14.56
C LEU A 153 1.83 8.82 -14.53
N ILE A 154 2.89 8.94 -15.34
CA ILE A 154 3.71 10.16 -15.42
C ILE A 154 3.08 11.07 -16.50
N PRO A 155 2.51 12.23 -16.15
CA PRO A 155 2.05 13.19 -17.15
C PRO A 155 3.26 13.79 -17.87
N PHE A 156 3.09 14.27 -19.10
CA PHE A 156 4.17 14.89 -19.89
C PHE A 156 5.44 14.03 -20.04
N LEU A 157 5.29 12.70 -20.03
CA LEU A 157 6.41 11.76 -20.14
C LEU A 157 7.24 12.01 -21.41
N GLU A 158 6.61 12.48 -22.48
CA GLU A 158 7.26 12.82 -23.74
C GLU A 158 8.25 14.00 -23.65
N HIS A 159 8.24 14.76 -22.55
CA HIS A 159 9.14 15.89 -22.28
C HIS A 159 10.25 15.55 -21.26
N ASP A 160 10.35 14.30 -20.84
CA ASP A 160 11.37 13.83 -19.91
C ASP A 160 12.40 12.93 -20.60
N ASP A 161 13.67 13.08 -20.21
CA ASP A 161 14.71 12.10 -20.56
C ASP A 161 14.35 10.70 -20.02
N ALA A 162 14.66 9.67 -20.81
CA ALA A 162 14.32 8.28 -20.50
C ALA A 162 14.89 7.81 -19.15
N ASN A 163 16.08 8.28 -18.75
CA ASN A 163 16.66 7.92 -17.45
C ASN A 163 15.89 8.56 -16.29
N ARG A 164 15.32 9.75 -16.50
CA ARG A 164 14.47 10.41 -15.50
C ARG A 164 13.11 9.74 -15.40
N ALA A 165 12.54 9.36 -16.53
CA ALA A 165 11.32 8.56 -16.57
C ALA A 165 11.48 7.22 -15.83
N LEU A 166 12.58 6.48 -16.06
CA LEU A 166 12.96 5.25 -15.35
C LEU A 166 12.97 5.47 -13.83
N MET A 167 13.67 6.51 -13.40
CA MET A 167 13.74 6.90 -11.99
C MET A 167 12.37 7.24 -11.43
N GLY A 168 11.57 8.01 -12.18
CA GLY A 168 10.20 8.39 -11.83
C GLY A 168 9.29 7.19 -11.61
N SER A 169 9.26 6.23 -12.54
CA SER A 169 8.49 5.00 -12.40
C SER A 169 8.96 4.15 -11.21
N ASN A 170 10.27 4.08 -10.96
CA ASN A 170 10.82 3.34 -9.83
C ASN A 170 10.49 3.99 -8.48
N MET A 171 10.53 5.32 -8.39
CA MET A 171 10.24 6.06 -7.16
C MET A 171 8.77 6.03 -6.79
N GLN A 172 7.85 6.05 -7.76
CA GLN A 172 6.41 5.89 -7.50
C GLN A 172 6.10 4.60 -6.72
N ARG A 173 6.80 3.49 -7.02
CA ARG A 173 6.64 2.22 -6.30
C ARG A 173 7.16 2.24 -4.86
N GLN A 174 7.96 3.24 -4.51
CA GLN A 174 8.54 3.42 -3.17
C GLN A 174 7.74 4.44 -2.34
N ALA A 175 6.68 5.02 -2.88
CA ALA A 175 5.85 5.98 -2.18
C ALA A 175 5.14 5.33 -0.98
N VAL A 176 5.16 6.00 0.17
CA VAL A 176 4.54 5.53 1.40
C VAL A 176 3.10 6.03 1.49
N PRO A 177 2.14 5.19 1.92
CA PRO A 177 0.78 5.64 2.22
C PRO A 177 0.74 6.77 3.24
N LEU A 178 0.21 7.91 2.81
CA LEU A 178 -0.03 9.07 3.67
C LEU A 178 -1.31 8.89 4.47
N LEU A 179 -1.41 9.59 5.61
CA LEU A 179 -2.61 9.62 6.43
C LEU A 179 -3.82 10.20 5.68
N ARG A 180 -3.55 11.20 4.83
CA ARG A 180 -4.49 11.94 3.99
C ARG A 180 -3.92 12.05 2.57
N PRO A 181 -4.02 11.01 1.74
CA PRO A 181 -3.65 11.11 0.34
C PRO A 181 -4.57 12.11 -0.39
N GLU A 182 -4.13 12.63 -1.54
CA GLU A 182 -4.95 13.45 -2.45
C GLU A 182 -4.74 12.96 -3.87
N ALA A 183 -5.84 12.84 -4.63
CA ALA A 183 -5.75 12.55 -6.06
C ALA A 183 -4.91 13.62 -6.78
N PRO A 184 -4.08 13.24 -7.77
CA PRO A 184 -3.30 14.21 -8.53
C PRO A 184 -4.21 15.14 -9.32
N VAL A 185 -4.00 16.46 -9.21
CA VAL A 185 -4.74 17.45 -10.01
C VAL A 185 -4.42 17.31 -11.50
N VAL A 186 -3.16 16.94 -11.79
CA VAL A 186 -2.69 16.59 -13.14
C VAL A 186 -2.42 15.10 -13.18
N GLY A 187 -3.39 14.31 -13.65
CA GLY A 187 -3.26 12.86 -13.83
C GLY A 187 -3.03 12.46 -15.29
N THR A 188 -3.07 11.17 -15.58
CA THR A 188 -3.10 10.64 -16.96
C THR A 188 -4.44 9.93 -17.28
N GLY A 189 -5.28 9.74 -16.26
CA GLY A 189 -6.50 8.94 -16.32
C GLY A 189 -6.26 7.44 -16.12
N MET A 190 -5.02 7.03 -15.87
CA MET A 190 -4.70 5.65 -15.47
C MET A 190 -4.93 5.43 -13.97
N GLU A 191 -5.00 6.49 -13.18
CA GLU A 191 -5.11 6.46 -11.73
C GLU A 191 -6.37 5.70 -11.26
N LEU A 192 -7.52 5.94 -11.90
CA LEU A 192 -8.77 5.25 -11.60
C LEU A 192 -8.70 3.76 -11.94
N VAL A 193 -8.09 3.42 -13.08
CA VAL A 193 -7.93 2.04 -13.54
C VAL A 193 -7.05 1.27 -12.56
N VAL A 194 -5.89 1.83 -12.19
CA VAL A 194 -4.97 1.21 -11.24
C VAL A 194 -5.59 1.11 -9.84
N GLY A 195 -6.28 2.16 -9.36
CA GLY A 195 -6.96 2.15 -8.07
C GLY A 195 -8.00 1.04 -7.97
N LYS A 196 -8.79 0.83 -9.04
CA LYS A 196 -9.81 -0.21 -9.12
C LYS A 196 -9.23 -1.62 -9.28
N ASP A 197 -8.29 -1.81 -10.19
CA ASP A 197 -7.74 -3.14 -10.53
C ASP A 197 -6.72 -3.64 -9.50
N SER A 198 -6.21 -2.77 -8.62
CA SER A 198 -5.29 -3.15 -7.54
C SER A 198 -5.93 -3.96 -6.41
N GLU A 199 -7.27 -4.04 -6.36
CA GLU A 199 -8.06 -4.59 -5.23
C GLU A 199 -7.76 -3.96 -3.86
N SER A 200 -7.01 -2.86 -3.83
CA SER A 200 -6.78 -2.08 -2.62
C SER A 200 -8.04 -1.33 -2.20
N THR A 201 -8.83 -0.91 -3.19
CA THR A 201 -10.18 -0.35 -3.04
C THR A 201 -11.22 -1.45 -3.01
N VAL A 202 -12.33 -1.19 -2.31
CA VAL A 202 -13.45 -2.14 -2.25
C VAL A 202 -14.40 -1.84 -3.40
N VAL A 203 -14.43 -2.71 -4.41
CA VAL A 203 -15.28 -2.55 -5.59
C VAL A 203 -16.60 -3.30 -5.41
N CYS A 204 -17.70 -2.65 -5.82
CA CYS A 204 -19.03 -3.21 -5.80
C CYS A 204 -19.14 -4.36 -6.81
N ARG A 205 -19.52 -5.56 -6.35
CA ARG A 205 -19.69 -6.74 -7.21
C ARG A 205 -21.00 -6.70 -7.99
N ARG A 206 -22.08 -6.29 -7.32
CA ARG A 206 -23.44 -6.31 -7.87
C ARG A 206 -24.14 -4.99 -7.60
N SER A 207 -24.80 -4.47 -8.64
CA SER A 207 -25.55 -3.22 -8.54
C SER A 207 -26.65 -3.31 -7.49
N GLY A 208 -26.80 -2.27 -6.69
CA GLY A 208 -27.71 -2.29 -5.55
C GLY A 208 -27.80 -0.94 -4.86
N ILE A 209 -28.43 -0.95 -3.68
CA ILE A 209 -28.58 0.22 -2.81
C ILE A 209 -27.81 -0.07 -1.52
N VAL A 210 -27.02 0.90 -1.07
CA VAL A 210 -26.26 0.78 0.17
C VAL A 210 -27.24 0.81 1.37
N ASP A 211 -27.25 -0.27 2.15
CA ASP A 211 -28.15 -0.44 3.31
C ASP A 211 -27.51 0.07 4.61
N VAL A 212 -26.27 -0.36 4.87
CA VAL A 212 -25.52 -0.02 6.07
C VAL A 212 -24.09 0.35 5.69
N VAL A 213 -23.62 1.46 6.24
CA VAL A 213 -22.21 1.88 6.16
C VAL A 213 -21.68 2.02 7.57
N ASP A 214 -20.76 1.14 7.93
CA ASP A 214 -19.98 1.21 9.16
C ASP A 214 -18.50 1.46 8.79
N ALA A 215 -17.68 1.88 9.76
CA ALA A 215 -16.24 2.01 9.56
C ALA A 215 -15.54 0.67 9.25
N ASN A 216 -16.18 -0.47 9.56
CA ASN A 216 -15.62 -1.81 9.43
C ASN A 216 -16.28 -2.65 8.33
N ARG A 217 -17.44 -2.24 7.83
CA ARG A 217 -18.20 -3.01 6.82
C ARG A 217 -19.18 -2.13 6.05
N ILE A 218 -19.46 -2.54 4.82
CA ILE A 218 -20.49 -1.96 3.96
C ILE A 218 -21.44 -3.08 3.56
N ILE A 219 -22.75 -2.84 3.62
CA ILE A 219 -23.76 -3.80 3.16
C ILE A 219 -24.50 -3.19 1.99
N VAL A 220 -24.46 -3.87 0.84
CA VAL A 220 -25.19 -3.46 -0.36
C VAL A 220 -26.34 -4.43 -0.58
N ARG A 221 -27.57 -3.89 -0.57
CA ARG A 221 -28.79 -4.61 -0.90
C ARG A 221 -28.90 -4.69 -2.42
N VAL A 222 -28.82 -5.89 -2.97
CA VAL A 222 -28.80 -6.09 -4.42
C VAL A 222 -30.24 -6.02 -4.95
N GLY A 223 -30.46 -5.16 -5.95
CA GLY A 223 -31.79 -4.94 -6.53
C GLY A 223 -32.02 -5.86 -7.72
N GLY A 224 -33.02 -6.75 -7.63
CA GLY A 224 -33.71 -7.28 -8.82
C GLY A 224 -32.93 -8.21 -9.75
N GLY A 225 -31.98 -8.99 -9.23
CA GLY A 225 -31.43 -10.14 -9.97
C GLY A 225 -32.17 -11.43 -9.62
N GLU A 226 -32.84 -12.06 -10.58
CA GLU A 226 -33.26 -13.46 -10.48
C GLU A 226 -32.02 -14.37 -10.49
N GLY A 227 -31.26 -14.39 -9.40
CA GLY A 227 -30.34 -15.51 -9.16
C GLY A 227 -31.17 -16.71 -8.76
N GLU A 228 -31.16 -17.78 -9.56
CA GLU A 228 -31.71 -19.10 -9.17
C GLU A 228 -30.87 -19.76 -8.05
N ASP A 229 -29.71 -19.20 -7.73
CA ASP A 229 -28.75 -19.80 -6.80
C ASP A 229 -29.21 -19.80 -5.33
N LEU A 230 -29.04 -20.94 -4.67
CA LEU A 230 -29.25 -21.12 -3.23
C LEU A 230 -28.32 -20.25 -2.37
N TYR A 231 -27.19 -19.82 -2.92
CA TYR A 231 -26.18 -19.00 -2.24
C TYR A 231 -26.36 -17.49 -2.39
N ASP A 232 -27.37 -17.04 -3.15
CA ASP A 232 -27.63 -15.61 -3.29
C ASP A 232 -28.51 -15.10 -2.14
N PHE A 233 -27.92 -14.37 -1.20
CA PHE A 233 -28.63 -13.86 -0.03
C PHE A 233 -29.26 -12.47 -0.24
N GLY A 234 -29.28 -11.94 -1.47
CA GLY A 234 -29.88 -10.63 -1.77
C GLY A 234 -29.16 -9.42 -1.16
N ALA A 235 -28.06 -9.66 -0.45
CA ALA A 235 -27.20 -8.65 0.14
C ALA A 235 -25.74 -9.09 0.08
N ASP A 236 -24.87 -8.18 -0.33
CA ASP A 236 -23.42 -8.37 -0.33
C ASP A 236 -22.81 -7.62 0.86
N ILE A 237 -22.06 -8.33 1.69
CA ILE A 237 -21.31 -7.74 2.81
C ILE A 237 -19.85 -7.60 2.40
N TYR A 238 -19.36 -6.37 2.45
CA TYR A 238 -17.97 -6.02 2.21
C TYR A 238 -17.33 -5.70 3.56
N GLN A 239 -16.41 -6.55 4.03
CA GLN A 239 -15.62 -6.27 5.23
C GLN A 239 -14.45 -5.36 4.85
N LEU A 240 -14.29 -4.27 5.61
CA LEU A 240 -13.21 -3.31 5.38
C LEU A 240 -12.00 -3.70 6.22
N THR A 241 -10.83 -3.63 5.61
CA THR A 241 -9.55 -3.83 6.29
C THR A 241 -9.18 -2.57 7.08
N LYS A 242 -8.93 -2.69 8.38
CA LYS A 242 -8.62 -1.56 9.27
C LYS A 242 -7.25 -1.75 9.91
N PHE A 243 -6.39 -0.74 9.75
CA PHE A 243 -5.06 -0.63 10.36
C PHE A 243 -4.27 -1.95 10.33
N GLN A 244 -4.24 -2.62 9.17
CA GLN A 244 -3.47 -3.84 8.99
C GLN A 244 -2.03 -3.50 8.57
N ARG A 245 -1.07 -4.26 9.09
CA ARG A 245 0.34 -4.18 8.70
C ARG A 245 0.53 -4.68 7.25
N SER A 246 1.28 -3.93 6.45
CA SER A 246 1.80 -4.38 5.16
C SER A 246 3.17 -5.08 5.30
N ASN A 247 3.64 -5.72 4.24
CA ASN A 247 4.97 -6.35 4.22
C ASN A 247 6.12 -5.36 4.44
N GLN A 248 5.94 -4.09 4.06
CA GLN A 248 6.93 -3.01 4.29
C GLN A 248 6.65 -2.21 5.57
N ASN A 249 5.90 -2.79 6.52
CA ASN A 249 5.52 -2.17 7.79
C ASN A 249 4.71 -0.87 7.63
N THR A 250 4.08 -0.63 6.48
CA THR A 250 3.14 0.48 6.27
C THR A 250 1.73 0.08 6.70
N CYS A 251 0.83 1.06 6.79
CA CYS A 251 -0.56 0.83 7.19
C CYS A 251 -1.49 0.64 5.98
N ILE A 252 -2.19 -0.49 5.95
CA ILE A 252 -3.33 -0.75 5.07
C ILE A 252 -4.61 -0.42 5.84
N ASN A 253 -5.34 0.59 5.38
CA ASN A 253 -6.58 1.00 6.02
C ASN A 253 -7.58 1.47 4.97
N GLN A 254 -8.76 0.85 4.96
CA GLN A 254 -9.84 1.19 4.05
C GLN A 254 -10.85 2.14 4.71
N LYS A 255 -11.37 3.08 3.92
CA LYS A 255 -12.35 4.09 4.37
C LYS A 255 -13.57 4.08 3.45
N PRO A 256 -14.79 3.92 3.99
CA PRO A 256 -15.99 3.95 3.15
C PRO A 256 -16.17 5.35 2.53
N ILE A 257 -16.51 5.38 1.24
CA ILE A 257 -16.80 6.60 0.48
C ILE A 257 -18.32 6.80 0.35
N VAL A 258 -19.04 5.70 0.16
CA VAL A 258 -20.50 5.68 -0.04
C VAL A 258 -21.25 5.98 1.26
N LYS A 259 -22.47 6.53 1.11
CA LYS A 259 -23.41 6.81 2.18
C LYS A 259 -24.60 5.86 2.12
N VAL A 260 -25.30 5.72 3.25
CA VAL A 260 -26.53 4.92 3.31
C VAL A 260 -27.58 5.51 2.38
N GLY A 261 -28.16 4.67 1.52
CA GLY A 261 -29.14 5.06 0.51
C GLY A 261 -28.57 5.34 -0.88
N ASP A 262 -27.24 5.37 -1.05
CA ASP A 262 -26.62 5.58 -2.36
C ASP A 262 -26.92 4.39 -3.28
N VAL A 263 -27.18 4.69 -4.57
CA VAL A 263 -27.38 3.69 -5.62
C VAL A 263 -26.02 3.42 -6.28
N VAL A 264 -25.52 2.20 -6.13
CA VAL A 264 -24.21 1.78 -6.64
C VAL A 264 -24.36 0.79 -7.77
N LYS A 265 -23.48 0.87 -8.78
CA LYS A 265 -23.41 -0.06 -9.89
C LYS A 265 -22.28 -1.06 -9.68
N ALA A 266 -22.40 -2.22 -10.32
CA ALA A 266 -21.31 -3.18 -10.40
C ALA A 266 -20.07 -2.49 -11.02
N GLY A 267 -18.95 -2.57 -10.31
CA GLY A 267 -17.71 -1.90 -10.67
C GLY A 267 -17.47 -0.53 -10.02
N ASP A 268 -18.42 0.02 -9.27
CA ASP A 268 -18.21 1.28 -8.53
C ASP A 268 -17.36 1.05 -7.27
N VAL A 269 -16.58 2.04 -6.86
CA VAL A 269 -15.76 1.96 -5.64
C VAL A 269 -16.61 2.32 -4.42
N LEU A 270 -16.70 1.40 -3.46
CA LEU A 270 -17.44 1.55 -2.20
C LEU A 270 -16.57 2.13 -1.08
N ALA A 271 -15.29 1.76 -1.05
CA ALA A 271 -14.32 2.22 -0.05
C ALA A 271 -12.95 2.43 -0.67
N ASP A 272 -12.30 3.52 -0.26
CA ASP A 272 -10.90 3.81 -0.58
C ASP A 272 -9.97 2.90 0.21
N GLY A 273 -8.84 2.58 -0.39
CA GLY A 273 -7.74 1.83 0.21
C GLY A 273 -6.57 2.72 0.65
N PRO A 274 -5.41 2.13 0.94
CA PRO A 274 -4.18 2.90 1.09
C PRO A 274 -3.78 3.54 -0.23
N CYS A 275 -3.33 4.79 -0.19
CA CYS A 275 -2.96 5.57 -1.38
C CYS A 275 -4.09 5.69 -2.42
N THR A 276 -5.35 5.79 -2.02
CA THR A 276 -6.44 6.15 -2.95
C THR A 276 -7.30 7.26 -2.40
N ASP A 277 -7.91 8.01 -3.30
CA ASP A 277 -8.82 9.11 -3.01
C ASP A 277 -9.93 9.12 -4.08
N GLY A 278 -11.17 8.82 -3.68
CA GLY A 278 -12.29 8.73 -4.62
C GLY A 278 -12.18 7.57 -5.61
N GLY A 279 -11.42 6.52 -5.29
CA GLY A 279 -11.12 5.40 -6.18
C GLY A 279 -9.94 5.62 -7.12
N GLU A 280 -9.40 6.84 -7.20
CA GLU A 280 -8.18 7.13 -7.96
C GLU A 280 -6.93 6.85 -7.13
N LEU A 281 -5.85 6.41 -7.79
CA LEU A 281 -4.55 6.24 -7.16
C LEU A 281 -3.96 7.60 -6.73
N ALA A 282 -3.70 7.72 -5.43
CA ALA A 282 -3.22 8.91 -4.75
C ALA A 282 -1.98 8.58 -3.89
N LEU A 283 -0.79 8.57 -4.51
CA LEU A 283 0.49 8.23 -3.87
C LEU A 283 1.09 9.37 -3.02
N GLY A 284 0.60 10.60 -3.19
CA GLY A 284 1.22 11.82 -2.68
C GLY A 284 0.22 12.95 -2.48
N ARG A 285 0.71 14.19 -2.65
CA ARG A 285 -0.05 15.43 -2.45
C ARG A 285 0.32 16.45 -3.51
N ASN A 286 -0.68 17.24 -3.92
CA ASN A 286 -0.46 18.42 -4.76
C ASN A 286 0.00 19.56 -3.86
N VAL A 287 1.16 20.15 -4.15
CA VAL A 287 1.76 21.20 -3.31
C VAL A 287 2.18 22.38 -4.16
N LEU A 288 2.02 23.58 -3.59
CA LEU A 288 2.45 24.84 -4.21
C LEU A 288 3.96 24.96 -4.12
N VAL A 289 4.62 24.97 -5.27
CA VAL A 289 6.08 24.99 -5.37
C VAL A 289 6.59 26.24 -6.08
N ALA A 290 7.80 26.65 -5.71
CA ALA A 290 8.55 27.69 -6.42
C ALA A 290 9.92 27.17 -6.85
N PHE A 291 10.30 27.41 -8.11
CA PHE A 291 11.61 27.05 -8.65
C PHE A 291 12.58 28.23 -8.51
N MET A 292 13.26 28.32 -7.37
CA MET A 292 14.27 29.35 -7.11
C MET A 292 15.32 28.88 -6.10
N PRO A 293 16.57 29.37 -6.17
CA PRO A 293 17.53 29.15 -5.10
C PRO A 293 17.09 29.88 -3.82
N TRP A 294 17.23 29.24 -2.66
CA TRP A 294 16.88 29.83 -1.37
C TRP A 294 18.02 29.70 -0.36
N ARG A 295 18.89 30.71 -0.31
CA ARG A 295 19.95 30.87 0.70
C ARG A 295 20.82 29.60 0.92
N GLY A 296 20.98 28.78 -0.12
CA GLY A 296 21.74 27.52 -0.07
C GLY A 296 21.02 26.34 0.59
N TYR A 297 19.79 26.50 1.09
CA TYR A 297 19.06 25.39 1.71
C TYR A 297 18.60 24.33 0.70
N ASN A 298 18.39 24.71 -0.55
CA ASN A 298 18.07 23.79 -1.64
C ASN A 298 19.28 23.55 -2.57
N TYR A 299 20.49 23.54 -2.00
CA TYR A 299 21.72 23.18 -2.73
C TYR A 299 21.65 21.71 -3.22
N GLU A 300 22.20 21.44 -4.41
CA GLU A 300 22.03 20.16 -5.13
C GLU A 300 20.55 19.78 -5.27
N ASP A 301 20.16 18.68 -4.61
CA ASP A 301 18.83 18.08 -4.59
C ASP A 301 18.12 18.28 -3.25
N ALA A 302 18.60 19.19 -2.41
CA ALA A 302 17.94 19.48 -1.17
C ALA A 302 16.58 20.15 -1.41
N ILE A 303 15.59 19.75 -0.61
CA ILE A 303 14.23 20.27 -0.65
C ILE A 303 13.99 21.09 0.61
N LEU A 304 13.46 22.29 0.42
CA LEU A 304 13.02 23.16 1.50
C LEU A 304 11.51 23.02 1.69
N LEU A 305 11.07 22.76 2.91
CA LEU A 305 9.65 22.63 3.25
C LEU A 305 9.16 23.79 4.13
N SER A 306 7.91 24.19 3.94
CA SER A 306 7.17 25.03 4.87
C SER A 306 6.73 24.23 6.10
N GLU A 307 6.77 24.87 7.26
CA GLU A 307 6.24 24.33 8.52
C GLU A 307 4.74 24.01 8.44
N THR A 308 3.97 24.68 7.57
CA THR A 308 2.54 24.40 7.34
C THR A 308 2.31 22.92 7.02
N LEU A 309 3.15 22.33 6.14
CA LEU A 309 3.03 20.93 5.73
C LEU A 309 3.21 19.95 6.90
N VAL A 310 4.01 20.33 7.89
CA VAL A 310 4.25 19.53 9.10
C VAL A 310 3.10 19.71 10.10
N LYS A 311 2.64 20.95 10.28
CA LYS A 311 1.52 21.31 11.16
C LYS A 311 0.22 20.64 10.74
N GLU A 312 -0.04 20.58 9.44
CA GLU A 312 -1.25 19.97 8.86
C GLU A 312 -1.15 18.45 8.67
N ASP A 313 -0.03 17.83 9.06
CA ASP A 313 0.23 16.40 8.91
C ASP A 313 0.10 15.89 7.46
N VAL A 314 0.46 16.73 6.48
CA VAL A 314 0.29 16.46 5.03
C VAL A 314 1.05 15.21 4.60
N TYR A 315 2.33 15.12 4.98
CA TYR A 315 3.24 14.01 4.65
C TYR A 315 3.45 13.04 5.82
N THR A 316 2.46 12.92 6.70
CA THR A 316 2.53 12.00 7.83
C THR A 316 2.06 10.60 7.41
N SER A 317 2.86 9.58 7.69
CA SER A 317 2.57 8.17 7.41
C SER A 317 2.34 7.39 8.70
N ILE A 318 1.55 6.32 8.62
CA ILE A 318 1.40 5.35 9.71
C ILE A 318 2.20 4.10 9.35
N HIS A 319 3.08 3.71 10.26
CA HIS A 319 3.84 2.47 10.19
C HIS A 319 3.35 1.53 11.30
N ILE A 320 3.28 0.24 11.01
CA ILE A 320 2.86 -0.77 11.97
C ILE A 320 3.97 -1.79 12.07
N GLU A 321 4.64 -1.79 13.21
CA GLU A 321 5.68 -2.75 13.55
C GLU A 321 5.07 -3.94 14.27
N GLU A 322 5.48 -5.14 13.88
CA GLU A 322 5.09 -6.39 14.52
C GLU A 322 6.26 -6.87 15.39
N LEU A 323 6.00 -6.99 16.68
CA LEU A 323 6.96 -7.51 17.64
C LEU A 323 6.38 -8.81 18.20
N GLU A 324 7.18 -9.87 18.18
CA GLU A 324 6.73 -11.19 18.63
C GLU A 324 7.64 -11.75 19.72
N ILE A 325 7.03 -12.53 20.60
CA ILE A 325 7.73 -13.32 21.61
C ILE A 325 7.08 -14.68 21.74
N GLU A 326 7.93 -15.69 21.91
CA GLU A 326 7.54 -17.07 22.11
C GLU A 326 7.93 -17.51 23.52
N ALA A 327 7.01 -18.24 24.17
CA ALA A 327 7.25 -18.99 25.39
C ALA A 327 7.49 -20.46 25.03
N ARG A 328 8.69 -20.95 25.38
CA ARG A 328 9.15 -22.29 25.00
C ARG A 328 9.28 -23.21 26.22
N ASP A 329 9.13 -24.50 25.96
CA ASP A 329 9.52 -25.53 26.92
C ASP A 329 11.02 -25.79 26.82
N THR A 330 11.76 -25.45 27.88
CA THR A 330 13.22 -25.60 27.92
C THR A 330 13.62 -26.77 28.80
N LYS A 331 14.87 -27.21 28.69
CA LYS A 331 15.40 -28.29 29.55
C LYS A 331 15.37 -27.96 31.05
N LEU A 332 15.40 -26.67 31.40
CA LEU A 332 15.38 -26.18 32.79
C LEU A 332 13.96 -25.99 33.33
N GLY A 333 12.95 -26.06 32.46
CA GLY A 333 11.54 -25.83 32.80
C GLY A 333 10.81 -25.03 31.72
N LYS A 334 9.53 -24.82 31.93
CA LYS A 334 8.66 -24.07 31.03
C LYS A 334 8.88 -22.57 31.22
N GLU A 335 9.04 -21.85 30.11
CA GLU A 335 8.93 -20.39 30.14
C GLU A 335 7.47 -19.97 30.30
N GLU A 336 7.24 -18.92 31.09
CA GLU A 336 5.90 -18.43 31.39
C GLU A 336 5.76 -16.97 30.97
N ILE A 337 4.58 -16.64 30.45
CA ILE A 337 4.17 -15.26 30.20
C ILE A 337 3.37 -14.82 31.42
N THR A 338 3.92 -13.85 32.16
CA THR A 338 3.37 -13.41 33.44
C THR A 338 3.73 -11.97 33.71
N ARG A 339 2.90 -11.31 34.53
CA ARG A 339 3.16 -9.96 35.06
C ARG A 339 4.20 -9.96 36.18
N ASP A 340 4.43 -11.10 36.84
CA ASP A 340 5.38 -11.23 37.95
C ASP A 340 6.81 -11.38 37.43
N ILE A 341 7.48 -10.24 37.19
CA ILE A 341 8.82 -10.18 36.61
C ILE A 341 9.83 -9.74 37.68
N PRO A 342 10.92 -10.49 37.90
CA PRO A 342 11.88 -10.17 38.95
C PRO A 342 12.64 -8.86 38.67
N ASN A 343 12.89 -8.08 39.73
CA ASN A 343 13.70 -6.85 39.71
C ASN A 343 13.16 -5.71 38.82
N ILE A 344 11.85 -5.66 38.58
CA ILE A 344 11.20 -4.59 37.82
C ILE A 344 10.33 -3.73 38.74
N SER A 345 10.40 -2.41 38.59
CA SER A 345 9.56 -1.49 39.38
C SER A 345 8.11 -1.49 38.89
N GLU A 346 7.16 -1.27 39.80
CA GLU A 346 5.72 -1.27 39.49
C GLU A 346 5.33 -0.28 38.39
N GLY A 347 6.10 0.79 38.20
CA GLY A 347 5.88 1.78 37.14
C GLY A 347 5.89 1.18 35.74
N TYR A 348 6.79 0.22 35.46
CA TYR A 348 6.85 -0.48 34.17
C TYR A 348 5.76 -1.53 33.99
N LEU A 349 5.12 -1.97 35.09
CA LEU A 349 4.05 -2.97 35.10
C LEU A 349 2.65 -2.35 35.03
N LYS A 350 2.54 -1.03 34.88
CA LYS A 350 1.27 -0.29 34.92
C LYS A 350 0.36 -0.62 33.73
N ASP A 351 0.94 -0.76 32.54
CA ASP A 351 0.18 -0.97 31.30
C ASP A 351 0.03 -2.46 30.94
N LEU A 352 0.61 -3.36 31.73
CA LEU A 352 0.45 -4.81 31.61
C LEU A 352 -0.83 -5.28 32.32
N ASP A 353 -1.57 -6.17 31.67
CA ASP A 353 -2.71 -6.86 32.27
C ASP A 353 -2.27 -7.97 33.25
N GLU A 354 -3.24 -8.64 33.87
CA GLU A 354 -2.99 -9.75 34.81
C GLU A 354 -2.22 -10.92 34.16
N SER A 355 -2.31 -11.08 32.85
CA SER A 355 -1.57 -12.09 32.07
C SER A 355 -0.15 -11.63 31.68
N GLY A 356 0.25 -10.42 32.04
CA GLY A 356 1.56 -9.87 31.69
C GLY A 356 1.66 -9.35 30.25
N ILE A 357 0.53 -9.04 29.61
CA ILE A 357 0.45 -8.56 28.22
C ILE A 357 0.01 -7.10 28.21
N ILE A 358 0.63 -6.29 27.36
CA ILE A 358 0.28 -4.88 27.26
C ILE A 358 -1.16 -4.66 26.75
N ARG A 359 -1.86 -3.68 27.34
CA ARG A 359 -3.20 -3.29 26.90
C ARG A 359 -3.20 -2.59 25.54
N ILE A 360 -4.21 -2.89 24.72
CA ILE A 360 -4.49 -2.17 23.46
C ILE A 360 -4.81 -0.70 23.78
N GLY A 361 -4.23 0.22 23.02
CA GLY A 361 -4.33 1.67 23.22
C GLY A 361 -3.30 2.26 24.19
N ALA A 362 -2.41 1.46 24.78
CA ALA A 362 -1.29 1.98 25.55
C ALA A 362 -0.30 2.74 24.65
N HIS A 363 0.20 3.87 25.16
CA HIS A 363 1.31 4.60 24.54
C HIS A 363 2.63 4.03 25.07
N VAL A 364 3.48 3.55 24.16
CA VAL A 364 4.75 2.91 24.51
C VAL A 364 5.92 3.75 24.05
N LYS A 365 6.97 3.73 24.86
CA LYS A 365 8.28 4.32 24.59
C LYS A 365 9.35 3.22 24.54
N PRO A 366 10.54 3.52 23.97
CA PRO A 366 11.66 2.62 24.04
C PRO A 366 11.95 2.12 25.46
N GLY A 367 12.10 0.81 25.63
CA GLY A 367 12.40 0.16 26.92
C GLY A 367 11.18 -0.29 27.72
N ASP A 368 9.97 0.17 27.38
CA ASP A 368 8.73 -0.29 28.01
C ASP A 368 8.49 -1.78 27.73
N ILE A 369 7.88 -2.48 28.67
CA ILE A 369 7.61 -3.92 28.56
C ILE A 369 6.30 -4.13 27.81
N LEU A 370 6.35 -4.87 26.71
CA LEU A 370 5.18 -5.21 25.90
C LEU A 370 4.57 -6.54 26.33
N VAL A 371 5.42 -7.51 26.65
CA VAL A 371 5.01 -8.83 27.12
C VAL A 371 6.01 -9.30 28.16
N GLY A 372 5.53 -9.54 29.38
CA GLY A 372 6.30 -10.11 30.46
C GLY A 372 6.61 -11.57 30.19
N LYS A 373 7.89 -11.95 30.17
CA LYS A 373 8.32 -13.33 30.03
C LYS A 373 9.40 -13.65 31.04
N VAL A 374 9.22 -14.78 31.74
CA VAL A 374 10.19 -15.30 32.69
C VAL A 374 10.75 -16.64 32.23
N THR A 375 12.07 -16.78 32.29
CA THR A 375 12.77 -18.02 31.95
C THR A 375 13.41 -18.61 33.21
N PRO A 376 13.22 -19.92 33.49
CA PRO A 376 13.87 -20.56 34.64
C PRO A 376 15.39 -20.46 34.53
N LYS A 377 16.05 -20.02 35.60
CA LYS A 377 17.50 -19.81 35.65
C LYS A 377 18.15 -20.96 36.42
N GLY A 378 19.21 -21.54 35.85
CA GLY A 378 20.05 -22.50 36.58
C GLY A 378 20.87 -21.85 37.69
N GLU A 379 21.40 -22.66 38.62
CA GLU A 379 22.27 -22.16 39.69
C GLU A 379 23.58 -21.58 39.13
N THR A 380 23.74 -20.26 39.23
CA THR A 380 24.98 -19.56 38.88
C THR A 380 25.89 -19.43 40.11
N GLN A 381 27.17 -19.81 39.98
CA GLN A 381 28.18 -19.54 41.00
C GLN A 381 28.47 -18.03 41.05
N MET A 382 28.06 -17.38 42.15
CA MET A 382 28.29 -15.95 42.38
C MET A 382 29.72 -15.69 42.88
N THR A 383 30.28 -14.53 42.55
CA THR A 383 31.59 -14.11 43.08
C THR A 383 31.51 -13.80 44.59
N PRO A 384 32.64 -13.78 45.32
CA PRO A 384 32.64 -13.41 46.74
C PRO A 384 31.98 -12.05 47.03
N GLU A 385 32.17 -11.07 46.14
CA GLU A 385 31.61 -9.72 46.26
C GLU A 385 30.09 -9.73 46.11
N GLU A 386 29.57 -10.44 45.10
CA GLU A 386 28.12 -10.61 44.90
C GLU A 386 27.48 -11.35 46.07
N LYS A 387 28.14 -12.40 46.60
CA LYS A 387 27.68 -13.13 47.79
C LYS A 387 27.61 -12.21 49.01
N LEU A 388 28.62 -11.36 49.21
CA LEU A 388 28.66 -10.40 50.32
C LEU A 388 27.54 -9.37 50.19
N LEU A 389 27.39 -8.73 49.03
CA LEU A 389 26.31 -7.77 48.76
C LEU A 389 24.94 -8.37 49.08
N ARG A 390 24.74 -9.60 48.65
CA ARG A 390 23.48 -10.31 48.86
C ARG A 390 23.22 -10.68 50.31
N ALA A 391 24.28 -11.04 51.06
CA ALA A 391 24.18 -11.24 52.49
C ALA A 391 23.85 -9.94 53.25
N ILE A 392 24.35 -8.79 52.78
CA ILE A 392 24.07 -7.47 53.36
C ILE A 392 22.62 -7.04 53.09
N PHE A 393 22.15 -7.15 51.84
CA PHE A 393 20.82 -6.66 51.45
C PHE A 393 19.70 -7.69 51.63
N GLY A 394 20.03 -8.95 51.94
CA GLY A 394 19.03 -10.01 52.17
C GLY A 394 18.24 -10.40 50.92
N GLU A 395 18.72 -10.05 49.72
CA GLU A 395 18.03 -10.35 48.47
C GLU A 395 18.00 -11.88 48.20
N LYS A 396 16.80 -12.43 47.99
CA LYS A 396 16.63 -13.84 47.61
C LYS A 396 17.06 -14.08 46.16
N SER A 397 17.39 -15.33 45.83
CA SER A 397 17.83 -15.70 44.48
C SER A 397 16.59 -15.64 43.63
N ALA A 398 16.56 -14.81 42.59
CA ALA A 398 15.52 -14.96 41.60
C ALA A 398 15.72 -16.31 40.89
N GLU A 399 14.79 -17.25 41.09
CA GLU A 399 14.75 -18.55 40.40
C GLU A 399 14.50 -18.38 38.89
N TYR A 400 13.98 -17.21 38.51
CA TYR A 400 13.67 -16.83 37.15
C TYR A 400 14.49 -15.63 36.69
N ARG A 401 14.76 -15.55 35.39
CA ARG A 401 15.37 -14.42 34.72
C ARG A 401 14.33 -13.69 33.87
N ASP A 402 14.40 -12.36 33.84
CA ASP A 402 13.65 -11.52 32.90
C ASP A 402 14.12 -11.82 31.46
N ALA A 403 13.19 -12.30 30.64
CA ALA A 403 13.33 -12.52 29.21
C ALA A 403 12.20 -11.82 28.43
N SER A 404 11.63 -10.77 29.02
CA SER A 404 10.46 -10.05 28.52
C SER A 404 10.71 -9.34 27.19
N LEU A 405 9.65 -9.21 26.40
CA LEU A 405 9.67 -8.40 25.18
C LEU A 405 9.60 -6.93 25.56
N ARG A 406 10.65 -6.17 25.20
CA ARG A 406 10.72 -4.72 25.40
C ARG A 406 10.58 -3.99 24.08
N CYS A 407 9.98 -2.80 24.12
CA CYS A 407 9.88 -1.93 22.98
C CYS A 407 11.30 -1.52 22.51
N PRO A 408 11.68 -1.81 21.24
CA PRO A 408 13.02 -1.50 20.73
C PRO A 408 13.33 0.01 20.75
N PRO A 409 14.62 0.38 20.82
CA PRO A 409 15.04 1.78 20.67
C PRO A 409 14.60 2.36 19.32
N GLY A 410 14.10 3.60 19.36
CA GLY A 410 13.59 4.31 18.17
C GLY A 410 12.13 4.03 17.82
N ILE A 411 11.47 3.06 18.49
CA ILE A 411 10.04 2.83 18.33
C ILE A 411 9.28 3.54 19.45
N SER A 412 8.38 4.45 19.08
CA SER A 412 7.42 5.04 20.00
C SER A 412 6.08 5.15 19.31
N GLY A 413 5.00 4.74 19.99
CA GLY A 413 3.74 4.55 19.31
C GLY A 413 2.62 4.08 20.22
N VAL A 414 1.53 3.64 19.60
CA VAL A 414 0.35 3.13 20.28
C VAL A 414 0.18 1.65 19.94
N ILE A 415 -0.15 0.84 20.94
CA ILE A 415 -0.53 -0.56 20.71
C ILE A 415 -1.88 -0.60 20.00
N VAL A 416 -1.91 -1.14 18.77
CA VAL A 416 -3.14 -1.23 17.97
C VAL A 416 -3.82 -2.57 18.14
N ASP A 417 -3.04 -3.64 18.17
CA ASP A 417 -3.56 -4.99 18.22
C ASP A 417 -2.59 -5.92 18.96
N VAL A 418 -3.13 -6.96 19.57
CA VAL A 418 -2.36 -8.02 20.22
C VAL A 418 -2.99 -9.36 19.88
N LYS A 419 -2.21 -10.24 19.26
CA LYS A 419 -2.63 -11.59 18.90
C LYS A 419 -1.92 -12.61 19.77
N ILE A 420 -2.70 -13.49 20.38
CA ILE A 420 -2.23 -14.55 21.26
C ILE A 420 -2.53 -15.87 20.56
N PHE A 421 -1.50 -16.67 20.30
CA PHE A 421 -1.62 -18.00 19.74
C PHE A 421 -1.29 -19.01 20.83
N THR A 422 -2.23 -19.92 21.08
CA THR A 422 -2.10 -20.97 22.09
C THR A 422 -2.12 -22.34 21.44
N ARG A 423 -1.16 -23.19 21.82
CA ARG A 423 -1.12 -24.57 21.33
C ARG A 423 -2.39 -25.33 21.73
N LYS A 424 -2.88 -26.19 20.83
CA LYS A 424 -3.98 -27.14 21.08
C LYS A 424 -3.76 -27.92 22.38
N GLY A 425 -4.72 -27.81 23.31
CA GLY A 425 -4.70 -28.51 24.61
C GLY A 425 -4.02 -27.76 25.76
N ALA A 426 -3.44 -26.57 25.52
CA ALA A 426 -3.02 -25.68 26.60
C ALA A 426 -4.21 -24.91 27.19
N GLU A 427 -4.15 -24.58 28.48
CA GLU A 427 -5.16 -23.72 29.10
C GLU A 427 -5.12 -22.32 28.49
N LYS A 428 -6.31 -21.78 28.17
CA LYS A 428 -6.46 -20.44 27.61
C LYS A 428 -6.53 -19.42 28.73
N ASP A 429 -5.80 -18.32 28.60
CA ASP A 429 -5.85 -17.22 29.56
C ASP A 429 -7.19 -16.47 29.47
N ALA A 430 -7.52 -15.72 30.51
CA ALA A 430 -8.68 -14.83 30.54
C ALA A 430 -8.70 -13.85 29.36
N ARG A 431 -7.52 -13.37 28.94
CA ARG A 431 -7.36 -12.47 27.79
C ARG A 431 -7.73 -13.13 26.47
N THR A 432 -7.28 -14.38 26.23
CA THR A 432 -7.60 -15.14 25.02
C THR A 432 -9.10 -15.38 24.90
N LEU A 433 -9.75 -15.77 26.01
CA LEU A 433 -11.20 -15.98 26.05
C LEU A 433 -11.99 -14.69 25.76
N ALA A 434 -11.52 -13.54 26.26
CA ALA A 434 -12.15 -12.25 25.99
C ALA A 434 -12.07 -11.87 24.50
N ILE A 435 -10.92 -12.09 23.86
CA ILE A 435 -10.71 -11.81 22.44
C ILE A 435 -11.61 -12.72 21.58
N GLU A 436 -11.65 -14.02 21.86
CA GLU A 436 -12.50 -14.99 21.15
C GLU A 436 -13.98 -14.60 21.23
N LYS A 437 -14.45 -14.20 22.41
CA LYS A 437 -15.82 -13.74 22.61
C LYS A 437 -16.16 -12.51 21.76
N GLU A 438 -15.28 -11.52 21.69
CA GLU A 438 -15.51 -10.32 20.87
C GLU A 438 -15.65 -10.67 19.37
N TYR A 439 -14.84 -11.61 18.88
CA TYR A 439 -14.95 -12.11 17.50
C TYR A 439 -16.29 -12.81 17.25
N VAL A 440 -16.73 -13.67 18.18
CA VAL A 440 -18.02 -14.35 18.09
C VAL A 440 -19.17 -13.35 18.07
N ASP A 441 -19.17 -12.36 18.96
CA ASP A 441 -20.20 -11.32 19.03
C ASP A 441 -20.29 -10.51 17.72
N ARG A 442 -19.13 -10.20 17.11
CA ARG A 442 -19.06 -9.50 15.82
C ARG A 442 -19.63 -10.33 14.68
N MET A 443 -19.32 -11.63 14.65
CA MET A 443 -19.83 -12.53 13.63
C MET A 443 -21.35 -12.77 13.80
N ASP A 444 -21.86 -12.88 15.04
CA ASP A 444 -23.30 -12.99 15.33
C ASP A 444 -24.06 -11.74 14.86
N LYS A 445 -23.50 -10.53 15.09
CA LYS A 445 -24.08 -9.29 14.55
C LYS A 445 -24.19 -9.31 13.02
N ASN A 446 -23.14 -9.76 12.32
CA ASN A 446 -23.16 -9.89 10.85
C ASN A 446 -24.25 -10.86 10.39
N MET A 447 -24.36 -12.02 11.04
CA MET A 447 -25.37 -13.03 10.73
C MET A 447 -26.79 -12.49 10.91
N ARG A 448 -27.06 -11.80 12.04
CA ARG A 448 -28.37 -11.19 12.32
C ARG A 448 -28.77 -10.15 11.28
N ASP A 449 -27.84 -9.30 10.85
CA ASP A 449 -28.09 -8.32 9.80
C ASP A 449 -28.42 -8.99 8.44
N GLN A 450 -27.71 -10.07 8.08
CA GLN A 450 -28.03 -10.84 6.86
C GLN A 450 -29.43 -11.45 6.93
N ILE A 451 -29.79 -12.07 8.06
CA ILE A 451 -31.13 -12.63 8.27
C ILE A 451 -32.19 -11.53 8.20
N ARG A 452 -31.93 -10.35 8.77
CA ARG A 452 -32.84 -9.19 8.69
C ARG A 452 -33.08 -8.79 7.23
N ILE A 453 -32.02 -8.59 6.45
CA ILE A 453 -32.14 -8.13 5.05
C ILE A 453 -32.87 -9.17 4.20
N LEU A 454 -32.54 -10.47 4.38
CA LEU A 454 -33.26 -11.56 3.74
C LEU A 454 -34.76 -11.52 4.07
N ARG A 455 -35.14 -11.35 5.33
CA ARG A 455 -36.55 -11.27 5.74
C ARG A 455 -37.25 -10.05 5.13
N GLU A 456 -36.60 -8.90 5.09
CA GLU A 456 -37.14 -7.68 4.47
C GLU A 456 -37.33 -7.82 2.95
N GLU A 457 -36.37 -8.42 2.24
CA GLU A 457 -36.46 -8.63 0.81
C GLU A 457 -37.59 -9.60 0.46
N ASN A 458 -37.70 -10.69 1.21
CA ASN A 458 -38.82 -11.62 1.06
C ASN A 458 -40.16 -10.98 1.40
N ARG A 459 -40.21 -10.15 2.44
CA ARG A 459 -41.40 -9.37 2.77
C ARG A 459 -41.81 -8.47 1.61
N LYS A 460 -40.86 -7.79 0.96
CA LYS A 460 -41.13 -6.95 -0.20
C LYS A 460 -41.67 -7.77 -1.38
N LYS A 461 -41.03 -8.89 -1.72
CA LYS A 461 -41.50 -9.82 -2.78
C LYS A 461 -42.92 -10.34 -2.51
N ILE A 462 -43.20 -10.75 -1.27
CA ILE A 462 -44.53 -11.21 -0.86
C ILE A 462 -45.55 -10.07 -0.93
N THR A 463 -45.16 -8.85 -0.55
CA THR A 463 -46.03 -7.67 -0.63
C THR A 463 -46.37 -7.34 -2.09
N ASP A 464 -45.39 -7.35 -2.99
CA ASP A 464 -45.59 -7.11 -4.42
C ASP A 464 -46.48 -8.17 -5.08
N LEU A 465 -46.37 -9.44 -4.64
CA LEU A 465 -47.23 -10.54 -5.10
C LEU A 465 -48.67 -10.46 -4.56
N LEU A 466 -48.86 -9.87 -3.37
CA LEU A 466 -50.16 -9.71 -2.71
C LEU A 466 -50.87 -8.40 -3.09
N ASP A 467 -50.15 -7.39 -3.57
CA ASP A 467 -50.72 -6.09 -3.95
C ASP A 467 -51.73 -6.25 -5.11
N GLY A 468 -52.95 -5.76 -4.90
CA GLY A 468 -54.05 -5.90 -5.86
C GLY A 468 -54.82 -7.23 -5.82
N THR A 469 -54.43 -8.19 -4.98
CA THR A 469 -55.19 -9.44 -4.77
C THR A 469 -56.34 -9.25 -3.76
N VAL A 470 -57.31 -10.19 -3.74
CA VAL A 470 -58.51 -10.13 -2.88
C VAL A 470 -58.46 -11.22 -1.83
N ALA A 471 -58.59 -10.83 -0.56
CA ALA A 471 -58.59 -11.76 0.58
C ALA A 471 -59.85 -12.65 0.60
N ALA A 472 -59.65 -13.98 0.69
CA ALA A 472 -60.70 -14.99 0.77
C ALA A 472 -61.22 -15.24 2.20
N ALA A 473 -60.39 -14.98 3.21
CA ALA A 473 -60.70 -15.13 4.63
C ALA A 473 -60.18 -13.91 5.42
N PRO A 474 -60.81 -13.56 6.56
CA PRO A 474 -60.30 -12.51 7.42
C PRO A 474 -59.02 -12.95 8.13
N LEU A 475 -58.05 -12.05 8.26
CA LEU A 475 -56.79 -12.26 9.01
C LEU A 475 -56.89 -11.54 10.36
N TYR A 476 -56.56 -12.24 11.44
CA TYR A 476 -56.51 -11.69 12.80
C TYR A 476 -55.05 -11.62 13.29
N ASP A 477 -54.73 -10.66 14.16
CA ASP A 477 -53.44 -10.66 14.88
C ASP A 477 -53.48 -11.70 16.01
N ASP A 478 -52.48 -12.58 16.05
CA ASP A 478 -52.35 -13.64 17.06
C ASP A 478 -52.22 -13.09 18.50
N LEU A 479 -51.79 -11.83 18.69
CA LEU A 479 -51.55 -11.21 20.01
C LEU A 479 -52.67 -10.28 20.49
N THR A 480 -53.30 -9.52 19.59
CA THR A 480 -54.34 -8.54 19.96
C THR A 480 -55.76 -9.01 19.63
N GLY A 481 -55.91 -10.07 18.81
CA GLY A 481 -57.21 -10.55 18.34
C GLY A 481 -57.93 -9.58 17.40
N GLU A 482 -57.27 -8.49 16.97
CA GLU A 482 -57.85 -7.49 16.07
C GLU A 482 -57.88 -7.99 14.62
N GLU A 483 -58.97 -7.68 13.92
CA GLU A 483 -59.15 -7.99 12.50
C GLU A 483 -58.26 -7.08 11.64
N LEU A 484 -57.15 -7.64 11.13
CA LEU A 484 -56.17 -6.91 10.31
C LEU A 484 -56.66 -6.76 8.85
N ILE A 485 -57.32 -7.78 8.31
CA ILE A 485 -57.87 -7.78 6.95
C ILE A 485 -59.26 -8.41 6.97
N GLY A 486 -60.25 -7.73 6.38
CA GLY A 486 -61.60 -8.27 6.21
C GLY A 486 -61.81 -9.03 4.90
N LYS A 487 -62.69 -10.04 4.95
CA LYS A 487 -63.05 -10.91 3.82
C LYS A 487 -63.54 -10.08 2.61
N GLY A 488 -62.95 -10.30 1.44
CA GLY A 488 -63.36 -9.67 0.18
C GLY A 488 -62.78 -8.27 -0.09
N LYS A 489 -61.95 -7.71 0.80
CA LYS A 489 -61.24 -6.45 0.54
C LYS A 489 -60.05 -6.65 -0.42
N LYS A 490 -59.82 -5.66 -1.28
CA LYS A 490 -58.58 -5.56 -2.07
C LYS A 490 -57.43 -5.19 -1.14
N LEU A 491 -56.35 -5.96 -1.24
CA LEU A 491 -55.13 -5.68 -0.51
C LEU A 491 -54.40 -4.52 -1.18
N SER A 492 -53.99 -3.55 -0.37
CA SER A 492 -53.18 -2.41 -0.80
C SER A 492 -51.82 -2.45 -0.10
N ALA A 493 -50.77 -2.01 -0.80
CA ALA A 493 -49.41 -1.91 -0.25
C ALA A 493 -49.33 -1.24 1.14
N LYS A 494 -50.15 -0.21 1.40
CA LYS A 494 -50.23 0.48 2.71
C LYS A 494 -50.77 -0.41 3.84
N GLN A 495 -51.73 -1.30 3.56
CA GLN A 495 -52.27 -2.21 4.57
C GLN A 495 -51.32 -3.39 4.84
N LEU A 496 -50.64 -3.88 3.80
CA LEU A 496 -49.67 -4.96 3.89
C LEU A 496 -48.41 -4.55 4.68
N SER A 497 -48.01 -3.27 4.62
CA SER A 497 -46.87 -2.76 5.40
C SER A 497 -47.09 -2.75 6.92
N THR A 498 -48.33 -2.73 7.38
CA THR A 498 -48.70 -2.74 8.82
C THR A 498 -48.73 -4.13 9.43
N ILE A 499 -48.80 -5.19 8.62
CA ILE A 499 -48.92 -6.58 9.09
C ILE A 499 -47.53 -7.17 9.33
N LYS A 500 -47.35 -7.91 10.44
CA LYS A 500 -46.09 -8.60 10.77
C LYS A 500 -45.70 -9.60 9.67
N ALA A 501 -44.40 -9.69 9.38
CA ALA A 501 -43.87 -10.48 8.26
C ALA A 501 -44.26 -11.96 8.32
N ASP A 502 -44.35 -12.54 9.52
CA ASP A 502 -44.70 -13.95 9.75
C ASP A 502 -46.18 -14.27 9.46
N LEU A 503 -47.04 -13.25 9.44
CA LEU A 503 -48.48 -13.38 9.17
C LEU A 503 -48.83 -13.20 7.69
N LEU A 504 -47.93 -12.61 6.88
CA LEU A 504 -48.16 -12.38 5.45
C LEU A 504 -48.36 -13.68 4.64
N PRO A 505 -47.60 -14.77 4.87
CA PRO A 505 -47.81 -16.04 4.16
C PRO A 505 -49.12 -16.74 4.52
N ARG A 506 -49.75 -16.37 5.66
CA ARG A 506 -51.02 -16.95 6.13
C ARG A 506 -52.25 -16.32 5.46
N ILE A 507 -52.08 -15.26 4.66
CA ILE A 507 -53.18 -14.59 3.97
C ILE A 507 -53.74 -15.51 2.88
N GLN A 508 -55.02 -15.86 3.01
CA GLN A 508 -55.72 -16.64 1.99
C GLN A 508 -56.30 -15.71 0.93
N VAL A 509 -55.95 -15.91 -0.33
CA VAL A 509 -56.50 -15.17 -1.49
C VAL A 509 -57.49 -16.01 -2.29
N GLN A 510 -58.39 -15.34 -3.02
CA GLN A 510 -59.40 -16.02 -3.85
C GLN A 510 -58.78 -16.97 -4.88
N ALA A 511 -59.51 -18.04 -5.23
CA ALA A 511 -59.02 -19.15 -6.06
C ALA A 511 -58.44 -18.76 -7.44
N LYS A 512 -58.76 -17.57 -7.98
CA LYS A 512 -58.17 -17.07 -9.23
C LYS A 512 -56.68 -16.71 -9.12
N PHE A 513 -56.14 -16.62 -7.90
CA PHE A 513 -54.76 -16.24 -7.60
C PHE A 513 -53.97 -17.39 -6.96
N LYS A 514 -54.32 -18.66 -7.22
CA LYS A 514 -53.62 -19.85 -6.67
C LYS A 514 -52.12 -19.85 -6.96
N ASP A 515 -51.71 -19.38 -8.13
CA ASP A 515 -50.29 -19.28 -8.52
C ASP A 515 -49.49 -18.35 -7.60
N ALA A 516 -50.12 -17.30 -7.07
CA ALA A 516 -49.48 -16.40 -6.12
C ALA A 516 -49.21 -17.09 -4.77
N ILE A 517 -50.15 -17.93 -4.29
CA ILE A 517 -49.97 -18.71 -3.04
C ILE A 517 -48.84 -19.72 -3.18
N GLN A 518 -48.76 -20.41 -4.32
CA GLN A 518 -47.72 -21.40 -4.57
C GLN A 518 -46.33 -20.74 -4.60
N ARG A 519 -46.19 -19.61 -5.30
CA ARG A 519 -44.95 -18.82 -5.32
C ARG A 519 -44.56 -18.29 -3.94
N ILE A 520 -45.52 -17.85 -3.12
CA ILE A 520 -45.25 -17.41 -1.74
C ILE A 520 -44.66 -18.55 -0.90
N ARG A 521 -45.21 -19.77 -1.00
CA ARG A 521 -44.66 -20.95 -0.29
C ARG A 521 -43.25 -21.31 -0.76
N GLU A 522 -43.00 -21.27 -2.06
CA GLU A 522 -41.67 -21.52 -2.64
C GLU A 522 -40.64 -20.50 -2.14
N ILE A 523 -41.01 -19.21 -2.10
CA ILE A 523 -40.15 -18.13 -1.56
C ILE A 523 -39.85 -18.37 -0.07
N GLU A 524 -40.84 -18.76 0.73
CA GLU A 524 -40.66 -19.00 2.17
C GLU A 524 -39.76 -20.22 2.45
N GLU A 525 -39.98 -21.35 1.77
CA GLU A 525 -39.12 -22.54 1.89
C GLU A 525 -37.68 -22.23 1.48
N ARG A 526 -37.49 -21.50 0.37
CA ARG A 526 -36.15 -21.09 -0.09
C ARG A 526 -35.46 -20.19 0.93
N THR A 527 -36.20 -19.29 1.56
CA THR A 527 -35.69 -18.39 2.61
C THR A 527 -35.26 -19.15 3.84
N ARG A 528 -36.08 -20.12 4.29
CA ARG A 528 -35.77 -20.95 5.44
C ARG A 528 -34.47 -21.74 5.25
N ARG A 529 -34.32 -22.38 4.08
CA ARG A 529 -33.08 -23.08 3.70
C ARG A 529 -31.87 -22.15 3.69
N LYS A 530 -32.01 -20.92 3.17
CA LYS A 530 -30.93 -19.92 3.19
C LYS A 530 -30.50 -19.55 4.62
N ILE A 531 -31.45 -19.38 5.53
CA ILE A 531 -31.16 -19.09 6.95
C ILE A 531 -30.42 -20.28 7.59
N GLU A 532 -30.87 -21.52 7.38
CA GLU A 532 -30.21 -22.72 7.91
C GLU A 532 -28.75 -22.84 7.44
N VAL A 533 -28.49 -22.57 6.16
CA VAL A 533 -27.12 -22.57 5.60
C VAL A 533 -26.25 -21.50 6.25
N LEU A 534 -26.78 -20.29 6.48
CA LEU A 534 -26.06 -19.22 7.17
C LEU A 534 -25.71 -19.60 8.61
N GLU A 535 -26.66 -20.19 9.35
CA GLU A 535 -26.45 -20.65 10.73
C GLU A 535 -25.45 -21.81 10.81
N GLN A 536 -25.45 -22.72 9.84
CA GLN A 536 -24.47 -23.80 9.77
C GLN A 536 -23.06 -23.26 9.51
N GLY A 537 -22.91 -22.40 8.49
CA GLY A 537 -21.62 -21.80 8.17
C GLY A 537 -21.06 -20.94 9.31
N PHE A 538 -21.93 -20.29 10.08
CA PHE A 538 -21.54 -19.59 11.31
C PHE A 538 -21.04 -20.53 12.40
N ARG A 539 -21.74 -21.64 12.66
CA ARG A 539 -21.29 -22.67 13.62
C ARG A 539 -19.95 -23.27 13.25
N GLU A 540 -19.71 -23.56 11.97
CA GLU A 540 -18.42 -24.07 11.51
C GLU A 540 -17.27 -23.09 11.74
N LYS A 541 -17.51 -21.78 11.55
CA LYS A 541 -16.51 -20.74 11.84
C LYS A 541 -16.19 -20.64 13.33
N ILE A 542 -17.19 -20.74 14.22
CA ILE A 542 -16.98 -20.75 15.67
C ILE A 542 -16.15 -21.97 16.07
N ASN A 543 -16.53 -23.17 15.59
CA ASN A 543 -15.80 -24.40 15.91
C ASN A 543 -14.33 -24.33 15.47
N ASN A 544 -14.03 -23.70 14.34
CA ASN A 544 -12.66 -23.50 13.88
C ASN A 544 -11.86 -22.55 14.78
N LEU A 545 -12.50 -21.50 15.29
CA LEU A 545 -11.89 -20.55 16.22
C LEU A 545 -11.55 -21.23 17.57
N GLU A 546 -12.41 -22.14 18.04
CA GLU A 546 -12.21 -22.86 19.31
C GLU A 546 -11.12 -23.93 19.23
N ARG A 547 -10.87 -24.52 18.05
CA ARG A 547 -9.99 -25.68 17.83
C ARG A 547 -8.49 -25.41 18.11
N GLY A 548 -8.10 -24.16 18.32
CA GLY A 548 -6.75 -23.73 18.69
C GLY A 548 -5.71 -23.84 17.58
N ASP A 549 -4.54 -23.24 17.80
CA ASP A 549 -3.51 -23.07 16.76
C ASP A 549 -2.44 -24.17 16.77
N GLU A 550 -1.83 -24.39 15.60
CA GLU A 550 -0.67 -25.28 15.44
C GLU A 550 0.62 -24.47 15.53
N LEU A 551 1.35 -24.66 16.64
CA LEU A 551 2.61 -23.99 16.94
C LEU A 551 3.81 -24.91 16.77
N LEU A 552 4.98 -24.32 16.43
CA LEU A 552 6.26 -25.01 16.28
C LEU A 552 6.59 -25.91 17.50
N PRO A 553 7.24 -27.08 17.31
CA PRO A 553 7.60 -27.99 18.40
C PRO A 553 8.32 -27.24 19.54
N GLY A 554 7.88 -27.50 20.78
CA GLY A 554 8.43 -26.82 21.97
C GLY A 554 7.86 -25.43 22.27
N VAL A 555 7.17 -24.75 21.34
CA VAL A 555 6.47 -23.48 21.62
C VAL A 555 5.12 -23.76 22.27
N ILE A 556 4.89 -23.20 23.45
CA ILE A 556 3.65 -23.35 24.23
C ILE A 556 2.65 -22.26 23.83
N LYS A 557 3.15 -21.02 23.79
CA LYS A 557 2.37 -19.82 23.52
C LYS A 557 3.22 -18.82 22.74
N MET A 558 2.60 -18.09 21.82
CA MET A 558 3.22 -17.02 21.06
C MET A 558 2.35 -15.78 21.15
N VAL A 559 2.96 -14.63 21.44
CA VAL A 559 2.26 -13.34 21.53
C VAL A 559 2.87 -12.41 20.49
N LYS A 560 2.02 -11.85 19.64
CA LYS A 560 2.38 -10.82 18.67
C LYS A 560 1.73 -9.50 19.08
N VAL A 561 2.54 -8.46 19.17
CA VAL A 561 2.13 -7.11 19.54
C VAL A 561 2.35 -6.20 18.34
N TYR A 562 1.31 -5.47 17.93
CA TYR A 562 1.36 -4.53 16.83
C TYR A 562 1.42 -3.11 17.36
N VAL A 563 2.52 -2.42 17.07
CA VAL A 563 2.76 -1.02 17.48
C VAL A 563 2.58 -0.11 16.27
N ALA A 564 1.60 0.78 16.31
CA ALA A 564 1.47 1.82 15.30
C ALA A 564 2.28 3.06 15.67
N ILE A 565 3.10 3.48 14.72
CA ILE A 565 4.01 4.61 14.80
C ILE A 565 3.52 5.65 13.79
N LYS A 566 3.26 6.87 14.27
CA LYS A 566 2.94 8.00 13.41
C LYS A 566 4.24 8.73 13.05
N ARG A 567 4.68 8.61 11.80
CA ARG A 567 5.92 9.21 11.31
C ARG A 567 5.63 10.47 10.51
N LYS A 568 5.90 11.62 11.14
CA LYS A 568 5.83 12.93 10.48
C LYS A 568 6.99 13.08 9.48
N ILE A 569 6.87 14.05 8.58
CA ILE A 569 8.01 14.44 7.72
C ILE A 569 9.05 15.19 8.55
N GLN A 570 10.33 14.91 8.32
CA GLN A 570 11.42 15.54 9.04
C GLN A 570 12.65 15.76 8.14
N VAL A 571 13.61 16.53 8.64
CA VAL A 571 14.90 16.75 7.97
C VAL A 571 15.63 15.41 7.80
N GLY A 572 16.08 15.13 6.57
CA GLY A 572 16.70 13.86 6.19
C GLY A 572 15.76 12.88 5.49
N ASP A 573 14.43 13.08 5.55
CA ASP A 573 13.49 12.26 4.78
C ASP A 573 13.61 12.54 3.28
N LYS A 574 13.36 11.50 2.47
CA LYS A 574 13.44 11.59 1.02
C LYS A 574 12.06 11.79 0.40
N MET A 575 11.96 12.78 -0.48
CA MET A 575 10.78 13.08 -1.28
C MET A 575 11.11 12.99 -2.77
N ALA A 576 10.10 12.78 -3.60
CA ALA A 576 10.26 12.77 -5.04
C ALA A 576 8.98 13.20 -5.77
N GLY A 577 9.15 13.82 -6.94
CA GLY A 577 8.07 13.95 -7.92
C GLY A 577 8.02 12.75 -8.87
N ARG A 578 7.07 12.76 -9.80
CA ARG A 578 6.90 11.69 -10.80
C ARG A 578 7.93 11.73 -11.93
N HIS A 579 8.61 12.86 -12.11
CA HIS A 579 9.55 13.15 -13.19
C HIS A 579 11.02 12.79 -12.86
N GLY A 580 11.24 11.85 -11.93
CA GLY A 580 12.58 11.42 -11.50
C GLY A 580 13.38 12.48 -10.73
N ASN A 581 12.72 13.56 -10.29
CA ASN A 581 13.27 14.56 -9.39
C ASN A 581 13.17 14.04 -7.94
N LYS A 582 14.30 13.65 -7.37
CA LYS A 582 14.43 13.21 -5.97
C LYS A 582 15.11 14.30 -5.17
N GLY A 583 14.75 14.38 -3.89
CA GLY A 583 15.45 15.26 -2.98
C GLY A 583 15.33 14.85 -1.53
N VAL A 584 16.23 15.40 -0.72
CA VAL A 584 16.24 15.18 0.74
C VAL A 584 15.79 16.47 1.40
N VAL A 585 14.88 16.37 2.36
CA VAL A 585 14.45 17.53 3.13
C VAL A 585 15.64 18.05 3.93
N SER A 586 16.12 19.25 3.62
CA SER A 586 17.29 19.84 4.30
C SER A 586 16.88 20.72 5.47
N ARG A 587 15.77 21.45 5.33
CA ARG A 587 15.27 22.37 6.34
C ARG A 587 13.76 22.53 6.21
N ILE A 588 13.14 22.71 7.37
CA ILE A 588 11.73 23.09 7.51
C ILE A 588 11.74 24.53 8.00
N LEU A 589 11.22 25.45 7.21
CA LEU A 589 11.18 26.88 7.55
C LEU A 589 9.82 27.28 8.14
N PRO A 590 9.81 28.21 9.10
CA PRO A 590 8.59 28.90 9.51
C PRO A 590 7.88 29.53 8.31
N VAL A 591 6.56 29.67 8.42
CA VAL A 591 5.71 30.14 7.31
C VAL A 591 6.04 31.58 6.93
N GLU A 592 6.35 32.41 7.92
CA GLU A 592 6.77 33.80 7.78
C GLU A 592 8.10 33.95 7.01
N ASP A 593 8.95 32.93 7.04
CA ASP A 593 10.24 32.94 6.35
C ASP A 593 10.12 32.49 4.89
N MET A 594 8.99 31.89 4.50
CA MET A 594 8.80 31.35 3.15
C MET A 594 8.53 32.48 2.15
N PRO A 595 9.00 32.33 0.88
CA PRO A 595 8.52 33.18 -0.20
C PRO A 595 7.00 33.09 -0.31
N PHE A 596 6.36 34.22 -0.56
CA PHE A 596 4.90 34.28 -0.69
C PHE A 596 4.47 35.01 -1.95
N LEU A 597 3.29 34.61 -2.44
CA LEU A 597 2.61 35.19 -3.59
C LEU A 597 2.08 36.60 -3.27
N PRO A 598 1.78 37.44 -4.28
CA PRO A 598 1.25 38.79 -4.06
C PRO A 598 -0.07 38.86 -3.26
N ASP A 599 -0.83 37.76 -3.23
CA ASP A 599 -2.06 37.59 -2.45
C ASP A 599 -1.82 37.27 -0.96
N GLY A 600 -0.56 37.05 -0.56
CA GLY A 600 -0.16 36.66 0.79
C GLY A 600 -0.01 35.15 0.99
N THR A 601 -0.29 34.32 -0.01
CA THR A 601 -0.21 32.86 0.10
C THR A 601 1.27 32.41 0.11
N PRO A 602 1.77 31.78 1.19
CA PRO A 602 3.13 31.29 1.24
C PRO A 602 3.32 30.04 0.37
N VAL A 603 4.49 29.93 -0.25
CA VAL A 603 4.89 28.72 -0.98
C VAL A 603 5.11 27.58 0.00
N GLU A 604 4.76 26.35 -0.38
CA GLU A 604 4.86 25.18 0.50
C GLU A 604 6.20 24.46 0.35
N ILE A 605 6.75 24.40 -0.87
CA ILE A 605 8.06 23.79 -1.16
C ILE A 605 8.88 24.68 -2.10
N VAL A 606 10.17 24.85 -1.82
CA VAL A 606 11.09 25.53 -2.74
C VAL A 606 12.06 24.51 -3.35
N LEU A 607 12.07 24.44 -4.68
CA LEU A 607 12.91 23.54 -5.47
C LEU A 607 14.00 24.31 -6.20
N ASN A 608 15.14 23.64 -6.43
CA ASN A 608 16.27 24.23 -7.14
C ASN A 608 16.03 24.21 -8.66
N PRO A 609 16.03 25.36 -9.36
CA PRO A 609 15.82 25.40 -10.81
C PRO A 609 16.98 24.78 -11.60
N LEU A 610 18.19 24.73 -11.03
CA LEU A 610 19.39 24.22 -11.73
C LEU A 610 19.34 22.72 -12.00
N GLY A 611 18.52 21.99 -11.23
CA GLY A 611 18.33 20.55 -11.40
C GLY A 611 17.53 20.17 -12.65
N VAL A 612 16.78 21.11 -13.23
CA VAL A 612 15.89 20.83 -14.38
C VAL A 612 16.66 20.75 -15.70
N PRO A 613 17.49 21.75 -16.10
CA PRO A 613 18.19 21.70 -17.39
C PRO A 613 19.22 20.58 -17.47
N SER A 614 19.94 20.32 -16.37
CA SER A 614 20.99 19.29 -16.32
C SER A 614 20.44 17.86 -16.44
N ARG A 615 19.16 17.66 -16.08
CA ARG A 615 18.51 16.34 -16.07
C ARG A 615 17.49 16.15 -17.18
N MET A 616 17.17 17.22 -17.91
CA MET A 616 16.25 17.22 -19.04
C MET A 616 14.89 16.60 -18.70
N ASN A 617 14.36 16.87 -17.50
CA ASN A 617 13.01 16.50 -17.08
C ASN A 617 12.10 17.73 -17.04
N VAL A 618 11.81 18.25 -18.23
CA VAL A 618 11.02 19.48 -18.40
C VAL A 618 9.54 19.23 -18.08
N GLY A 619 9.08 17.97 -18.11
CA GLY A 619 7.71 17.59 -17.76
C GLY A 619 7.27 18.12 -16.40
N GLN A 620 8.17 18.21 -15.42
CA GLN A 620 7.86 18.73 -14.08
C GLN A 620 7.43 20.21 -14.09
N ILE A 621 7.96 21.01 -15.03
CA ILE A 621 7.60 22.43 -15.18
C ILE A 621 6.23 22.54 -15.84
N LEU A 622 5.96 21.70 -16.85
CA LEU A 622 4.65 21.63 -17.50
C LEU A 622 3.56 21.16 -16.52
N GLU A 623 3.86 20.16 -15.69
CA GLU A 623 3.01 19.72 -14.60
C GLU A 623 2.71 20.88 -13.63
N THR A 624 3.75 21.61 -13.23
CA THR A 624 3.62 22.77 -12.32
C THR A 624 2.69 23.85 -12.89
N HIS A 625 2.85 24.18 -14.17
CA HIS A 625 2.03 25.18 -14.85
C HIS A 625 0.57 24.72 -15.00
N LEU A 626 0.36 23.51 -15.52
CA LEU A 626 -0.98 22.95 -15.71
C LEU A 626 -1.69 22.77 -14.37
N GLY A 627 -0.98 22.32 -13.34
CA GLY A 627 -1.51 22.17 -11.98
C GLY A 627 -1.95 23.50 -11.38
N TRP A 628 -1.23 24.59 -11.66
CA TRP A 628 -1.63 25.92 -11.20
C TRP A 628 -2.92 26.41 -11.86
N ALA A 629 -3.00 26.28 -13.18
CA ALA A 629 -4.21 26.65 -13.93
C ALA A 629 -5.42 25.80 -13.50
N ALA A 630 -5.24 24.48 -13.40
CA ALA A 630 -6.28 23.54 -13.00
C ALA A 630 -6.79 23.81 -11.58
N ARG A 631 -5.90 24.02 -10.61
CA ARG A 631 -6.29 24.32 -9.23
C ARG A 631 -7.02 25.66 -9.11
N SER A 632 -6.60 26.67 -9.88
CA SER A 632 -7.26 27.98 -9.87
C SER A 632 -8.66 27.95 -10.47
N LEU A 633 -8.92 27.04 -11.43
CA LEU A 633 -10.24 26.83 -12.04
C LEU A 633 -11.10 25.78 -11.31
N GLY A 634 -10.53 25.07 -10.32
CA GLY A 634 -11.21 23.96 -9.63
C GLY A 634 -11.43 22.73 -10.52
N LEU A 635 -10.51 22.48 -11.45
CA LEU A 635 -10.56 21.38 -12.41
C LEU A 635 -9.55 20.28 -12.05
N TRP A 636 -9.88 19.05 -12.42
CA TRP A 636 -8.95 17.92 -12.49
C TRP A 636 -8.69 17.63 -13.96
N VAL A 637 -7.42 17.50 -14.33
CA VAL A 637 -7.00 17.39 -15.74
C VAL A 637 -6.25 16.08 -15.94
N ALA A 638 -6.60 15.37 -17.01
CA ALA A 638 -5.84 14.23 -17.48
C ALA A 638 -4.99 14.64 -18.68
N SER A 639 -3.67 14.44 -18.59
CA SER A 639 -2.71 14.58 -19.68
C SER A 639 -2.12 13.21 -20.00
N PRO A 640 -2.75 12.42 -20.88
CA PRO A 640 -2.27 11.11 -21.31
C PRO A 640 -0.81 11.11 -21.79
N VAL A 641 -0.12 9.99 -21.61
CA VAL A 641 1.25 9.80 -22.12
C VAL A 641 1.27 9.82 -23.66
N PHE A 642 2.14 10.66 -24.25
CA PHE A 642 2.27 10.91 -25.70
C PHE A 642 1.01 11.47 -26.40
N ASP A 643 -0.03 11.84 -25.64
CA ASP A 643 -1.28 12.43 -26.13
C ASP A 643 -1.80 13.43 -25.08
N GLY A 644 -0.86 14.23 -24.57
CA GLY A 644 -1.05 15.14 -23.45
C GLY A 644 -1.49 16.55 -23.87
N ALA A 645 -1.68 17.41 -22.88
CA ALA A 645 -1.97 18.82 -23.12
C ALA A 645 -0.79 19.52 -23.84
N SER A 646 -1.09 20.36 -24.82
CA SER A 646 -0.06 21.18 -25.47
C SER A 646 0.26 22.44 -24.67
N GLU A 647 1.37 23.10 -24.98
CA GLU A 647 1.72 24.39 -24.36
C GLU A 647 0.65 25.47 -24.65
N GLU A 648 0.01 25.42 -25.83
CA GLU A 648 -1.08 26.33 -26.21
C GLU A 648 -2.32 26.12 -25.33
N ASP A 649 -2.65 24.87 -25.01
CA ASP A 649 -3.76 24.54 -24.11
C ASP A 649 -3.50 25.08 -22.70
N ILE A 650 -2.27 24.93 -22.19
CA ILE A 650 -1.87 25.46 -20.87
C ILE A 650 -2.00 26.99 -20.85
N LYS A 651 -1.52 27.68 -21.90
CA LYS A 651 -1.66 29.14 -22.03
C LYS A 651 -3.14 29.56 -22.10
N GLY A 652 -3.97 28.81 -22.82
CA GLY A 652 -5.42 29.02 -22.85
C GLY A 652 -6.07 28.92 -21.48
N LEU A 653 -5.66 27.93 -20.67
CA LEU A 653 -6.13 27.78 -19.28
C LEU A 653 -5.62 28.90 -18.36
N PHE A 654 -4.41 29.42 -18.58
CA PHE A 654 -3.92 30.60 -17.86
C PHE A 654 -4.74 31.85 -18.16
N GLN A 655 -5.08 32.08 -19.43
CA GLN A 655 -5.96 33.19 -19.82
C GLN A 655 -7.34 33.09 -19.15
N GLN A 656 -7.91 31.89 -19.07
CA GLN A 656 -9.20 31.65 -18.41
C GLN A 656 -9.14 31.87 -16.89
N SER A 657 -8.03 31.50 -16.25
CA SER A 657 -7.84 31.65 -14.80
C SER A 657 -7.36 33.05 -14.37
N GLY A 658 -6.98 33.91 -15.32
CA GLY A 658 -6.42 35.24 -15.02
C GLY A 658 -4.98 35.17 -14.48
N LEU A 659 -4.27 34.07 -14.72
CA LEU A 659 -2.87 33.88 -14.33
C LEU A 659 -1.92 34.33 -15.47
N PRO A 660 -0.65 34.63 -15.16
CA PRO A 660 0.36 34.99 -16.16
C PRO A 660 0.60 33.85 -17.17
N GLU A 661 0.57 34.15 -18.47
CA GLU A 661 0.80 33.16 -19.54
C GLU A 661 2.19 32.51 -19.52
N ASP A 662 3.18 33.20 -18.94
CA ASP A 662 4.55 32.69 -18.78
C ASP A 662 4.72 31.74 -17.58
N GLY A 663 3.66 31.52 -16.80
CA GLY A 663 3.69 30.70 -15.58
C GLY A 663 4.57 31.28 -14.46
N LYS A 664 4.94 32.56 -14.57
CA LYS A 664 5.86 33.21 -13.64
C LYS A 664 5.22 34.40 -12.94
N ILE A 665 5.48 34.51 -11.64
CA ILE A 665 4.98 35.60 -10.81
C ILE A 665 6.08 36.19 -9.95
N GLN A 666 5.94 37.48 -9.61
CA GLN A 666 6.87 38.14 -8.72
C GLN A 666 6.53 37.77 -7.27
N LEU A 667 7.36 36.91 -6.68
CA LEU A 667 7.29 36.55 -5.26
C LEU A 667 7.86 37.65 -4.38
N ARG A 668 7.53 37.61 -3.08
CA ARG A 668 8.15 38.44 -2.03
C ARG A 668 8.98 37.58 -1.08
N ASP A 669 10.10 38.11 -0.60
CA ASP A 669 10.91 37.43 0.43
C ASP A 669 10.15 37.47 1.76
N GLY A 670 9.88 36.31 2.37
CA GLY A 670 9.20 36.23 3.66
C GLY A 670 9.91 37.00 4.78
N ARG A 671 11.25 37.07 4.73
CA ARG A 671 12.06 37.69 5.80
C ARG A 671 12.17 39.19 5.69
N THR A 672 12.25 39.74 4.48
CA THR A 672 12.42 41.19 4.29
C THR A 672 11.13 41.87 3.83
N GLY A 673 10.21 41.13 3.20
CA GLY A 673 9.00 41.65 2.56
C GLY A 673 9.22 42.24 1.17
N ASP A 674 10.48 42.32 0.73
CA ASP A 674 10.85 42.91 -0.55
C ASP A 674 10.41 42.01 -1.73
N PRO A 675 9.95 42.59 -2.84
CA PRO A 675 9.68 41.83 -4.05
C PRO A 675 10.98 41.30 -4.65
N MET A 676 10.94 40.06 -5.15
CA MET A 676 12.06 39.45 -5.87
C MET A 676 12.35 40.24 -7.16
N HIS A 677 13.63 40.38 -7.49
CA HIS A 677 14.06 41.11 -8.70
C HIS A 677 13.57 40.46 -10.00
N GLN A 678 13.47 39.12 -10.03
CA GLN A 678 12.99 38.36 -11.17
C GLN A 678 11.70 37.62 -10.81
N LYS A 679 10.83 37.43 -11.80
CA LYS A 679 9.67 36.55 -11.66
C LYS A 679 10.12 35.10 -11.56
N VAL A 680 9.46 34.35 -10.69
CA VAL A 680 9.77 32.94 -10.39
C VAL A 680 8.65 32.07 -10.93
N THR A 681 9.01 30.88 -11.43
CA THR A 681 8.02 29.86 -11.80
C THR A 681 7.39 29.29 -10.55
N VAL A 682 6.07 29.39 -10.46
CA VAL A 682 5.27 28.93 -9.33
C VAL A 682 4.12 28.07 -9.86
N GLY A 683 3.68 27.09 -9.08
CA GLY A 683 2.48 26.33 -9.41
C GLY A 683 2.33 25.08 -8.56
N TYR A 684 1.38 24.22 -8.92
CA TYR A 684 1.13 23.00 -8.17
C TYR A 684 1.76 21.79 -8.86
N ILE A 685 2.58 21.04 -8.12
CA ILE A 685 3.18 19.79 -8.58
C ILE A 685 2.82 18.64 -7.64
N TYR A 686 2.75 17.42 -8.15
CA TYR A 686 2.49 16.24 -7.33
C TYR A 686 3.78 15.67 -6.73
N ILE A 687 3.91 15.74 -5.40
CA ILE A 687 5.07 15.22 -4.66
C ILE A 687 4.68 14.06 -3.75
N MET A 688 5.52 13.04 -3.73
CA MET A 688 5.40 11.83 -2.92
C MET A 688 6.47 11.77 -1.83
N LYS A 689 6.13 11.16 -0.69
CA LYS A 689 7.09 10.77 0.35
C LYS A 689 7.55 9.35 0.11
N LEU A 690 8.85 9.12 0.03
CA LEU A 690 9.41 7.78 -0.22
C LEU A 690 9.63 7.01 1.08
N ALA A 691 9.71 5.67 1.00
CA ALA A 691 9.97 4.77 2.13
C ALA A 691 11.37 4.92 2.76
N HIS A 692 12.21 5.80 2.21
CA HIS A 692 13.53 6.10 2.73
C HIS A 692 13.46 7.17 3.82
N LEU A 693 13.08 6.73 5.02
CA LEU A 693 12.94 7.59 6.19
C LEU A 693 14.25 7.68 6.97
N VAL A 694 14.54 8.85 7.54
CA VAL A 694 15.80 9.07 8.27
C VAL A 694 15.88 8.26 9.56
N GLU A 695 14.76 8.09 10.27
CA GLU A 695 14.67 7.28 11.50
C GLU A 695 15.08 5.82 11.30
N ASP A 696 14.82 5.27 10.11
CA ASP A 696 15.22 3.91 9.78
C ASP A 696 16.72 3.81 9.49
N LYS A 697 17.31 4.90 8.99
CA LYS A 697 18.72 4.96 8.56
C LYS A 697 19.69 5.39 9.66
N ILE A 698 19.23 6.18 10.63
CA ILE A 698 20.08 6.60 11.73
C ILE A 698 20.46 5.38 12.57
N HIS A 699 21.77 5.20 12.75
CA HIS A 699 22.33 4.12 13.54
C HIS A 699 23.64 4.59 14.17
N ALA A 700 23.73 4.43 15.47
CA ALA A 700 24.90 4.78 16.25
C ALA A 700 25.19 3.64 17.23
N ARG A 701 26.47 3.32 17.38
CA ARG A 701 26.96 2.30 18.29
C ARG A 701 28.14 2.86 19.06
N SER A 702 28.10 2.73 20.38
CA SER A 702 29.27 2.87 21.24
C SER A 702 29.88 1.48 21.49
N ILE A 703 29.19 0.65 22.27
CA ILE A 703 29.52 -0.74 22.57
C ILE A 703 28.30 -1.60 22.23
N GLY A 704 28.52 -2.84 21.82
CA GLY A 704 27.44 -3.74 21.47
C GLY A 704 27.90 -5.19 21.48
N PRO A 705 27.08 -6.12 20.98
CA PRO A 705 27.46 -7.52 20.87
C PRO A 705 28.60 -7.71 19.85
N TYR A 706 29.34 -8.79 20.06
CA TYR A 706 30.48 -9.21 19.26
C TYR A 706 30.26 -10.63 18.73
N SER A 707 30.87 -10.91 17.59
CA SER A 707 30.91 -12.24 17.00
C SER A 707 31.63 -13.21 17.93
N LEU A 708 31.10 -14.43 18.07
CA LEU A 708 31.75 -15.46 18.89
C LEU A 708 33.09 -15.92 18.31
N ILE A 709 33.19 -15.95 16.98
CA ILE A 709 34.35 -16.48 16.27
C ILE A 709 35.41 -15.39 16.12
N THR A 710 35.07 -14.29 15.45
CA THR A 710 36.05 -13.25 15.08
C THR A 710 36.23 -12.19 16.17
N GLN A 711 35.42 -12.20 17.23
CA GLN A 711 35.39 -11.17 18.28
C GLN A 711 35.15 -9.73 17.78
N GLN A 712 34.81 -9.56 16.50
CA GLN A 712 34.47 -8.27 15.90
C GLN A 712 33.05 -7.83 16.26
N PRO A 713 32.77 -6.51 16.26
CA PRO A 713 31.43 -5.97 16.27
C PRO A 713 30.51 -6.71 15.28
N LEU A 714 29.33 -7.14 15.73
CA LEU A 714 28.32 -7.69 14.82
C LEU A 714 27.95 -6.70 13.72
N GLY A 715 27.40 -7.19 12.61
CA GLY A 715 26.96 -6.36 11.49
C GLY A 715 25.48 -5.99 11.58
N GLY A 716 25.14 -4.76 11.16
CA GLY A 716 23.77 -4.34 10.93
C GLY A 716 23.01 -3.79 12.15
N LYS A 717 22.04 -2.91 11.89
CA LYS A 717 21.26 -2.18 12.92
C LYS A 717 20.50 -3.09 13.87
N ALA A 718 19.91 -4.18 13.35
CA ALA A 718 19.09 -5.11 14.13
C ALA A 718 19.87 -5.80 15.27
N GLN A 719 21.18 -5.99 15.09
CA GLN A 719 22.06 -6.59 16.09
C GLN A 719 22.87 -5.53 16.85
N PHE A 720 22.51 -4.25 16.72
CA PHE A 720 23.30 -3.13 17.25
C PHE A 720 24.77 -3.18 16.78
N GLY A 721 24.94 -3.45 15.49
CA GLY A 721 26.22 -3.71 14.85
C GLY A 721 27.10 -2.49 14.61
N GLY A 722 28.39 -2.71 14.32
CA GLY A 722 29.32 -1.64 13.95
C GLY A 722 29.27 -1.30 12.46
N GLN A 723 29.80 -0.13 12.09
CA GLN A 723 30.09 0.21 10.70
C GLN A 723 31.30 -0.61 10.22
N ARG A 724 31.24 -1.06 8.95
CA ARG A 724 32.39 -1.71 8.33
C ARG A 724 33.39 -0.64 7.92
N PHE A 725 34.60 -0.74 8.46
CA PHE A 725 35.76 0.02 7.99
C PHE A 725 36.55 -0.89 7.04
N GLY A 726 36.51 -0.58 5.75
CA GLY A 726 37.08 -1.41 4.70
C GLY A 726 38.50 -0.99 4.31
N GLU A 727 39.04 -1.71 3.34
CA GLU A 727 40.39 -1.48 2.80
C GLU A 727 40.56 -0.06 2.22
N MET A 728 39.55 0.46 1.51
CA MET A 728 39.61 1.81 0.94
C MET A 728 39.66 2.90 2.02
N GLU A 729 38.94 2.72 3.13
CA GLU A 729 39.01 3.66 4.25
C GLU A 729 40.34 3.57 5.01
N VAL A 730 40.96 2.38 5.08
CA VAL A 730 42.32 2.19 5.59
C VAL A 730 43.32 2.98 4.76
N TRP A 731 43.31 2.83 3.44
CA TRP A 731 44.20 3.58 2.54
C TRP A 731 44.04 5.09 2.68
N ALA A 732 42.81 5.56 2.91
CA ALA A 732 42.56 6.98 3.15
C ALA A 732 43.31 7.47 4.40
N LEU A 733 43.28 6.72 5.52
CA LEU A 733 44.01 7.09 6.74
C LEU A 733 45.54 6.95 6.58
N GLU A 734 46.00 5.93 5.86
CA GLU A 734 47.42 5.76 5.54
C GLU A 734 47.96 6.94 4.73
N ALA A 735 47.20 7.42 3.74
CA ALA A 735 47.57 8.58 2.94
C ALA A 735 47.73 9.87 3.76
N TYR A 736 46.95 10.02 4.84
CA TYR A 736 47.11 11.13 5.79
C TYR A 736 48.23 10.92 6.81
N GLY A 737 48.83 9.72 6.90
CA GLY A 737 49.78 9.36 7.94
C GLY A 737 49.14 9.21 9.33
N ALA A 738 47.84 8.94 9.40
CA ALA A 738 47.08 8.88 10.65
C ALA A 738 47.23 7.52 11.36
N ALA A 739 48.47 7.12 11.66
CA ALA A 739 48.82 5.80 12.17
C ALA A 739 48.10 5.41 13.46
N ASN A 740 48.03 6.31 14.46
CA ASN A 740 47.36 6.02 15.73
C ASN A 740 45.84 5.83 15.58
N ILE A 741 45.19 6.61 14.70
CA ILE A 741 43.75 6.46 14.44
C ILE A 741 43.49 5.12 13.76
N LEU A 742 44.33 4.77 12.78
CA LEU A 742 44.22 3.49 12.09
C LEU A 742 44.44 2.32 13.05
N GLN A 743 45.48 2.39 13.88
CA GLN A 743 45.78 1.37 14.90
C GLN A 743 44.60 1.19 15.87
N GLU A 744 44.00 2.28 16.34
CA GLU A 744 42.84 2.24 17.24
C GLU A 744 41.62 1.55 16.58
N ILE A 745 41.33 1.90 15.31
CA ILE A 745 40.20 1.34 14.56
C ILE A 745 40.37 -0.16 14.33
N LEU A 746 41.58 -0.60 13.99
CA LEU A 746 41.87 -2.01 13.67
C LEU A 746 42.03 -2.90 14.91
N THR A 747 42.20 -2.32 16.12
CA THR A 747 42.44 -3.07 17.36
C THR A 747 41.31 -2.87 18.38
N VAL A 748 41.43 -1.88 19.26
CA VAL A 748 40.59 -1.63 20.44
C VAL A 748 39.15 -1.24 20.11
N LYS A 749 38.88 -0.72 18.91
CA LYS A 749 37.50 -0.47 18.42
C LYS A 749 36.88 -1.70 17.75
N SER A 750 37.66 -2.74 17.49
CA SER A 750 37.26 -3.94 16.77
C SER A 750 37.38 -5.18 17.66
N ASP A 751 38.47 -5.94 17.52
CA ASP A 751 38.63 -7.33 17.94
C ASP A 751 39.76 -7.55 18.94
N ASP A 752 40.40 -6.50 19.45
CA ASP A 752 41.23 -6.62 20.67
C ASP A 752 40.32 -6.71 21.90
N VAL A 753 40.10 -7.94 22.38
CA VAL A 753 39.18 -8.25 23.49
C VAL A 753 39.61 -7.61 24.80
N TYR A 754 40.92 -7.58 25.06
CA TYR A 754 41.46 -7.04 26.30
C TYR A 754 41.60 -5.52 26.21
N GLY A 755 42.16 -5.02 25.11
CA GLY A 755 42.37 -3.60 24.86
C GLY A 755 41.07 -2.82 24.81
N ARG A 756 39.98 -3.35 24.24
CA ARG A 756 38.68 -2.65 24.23
C ARG A 756 38.10 -2.41 25.62
N THR A 757 38.28 -3.37 26.53
CA THR A 757 37.79 -3.28 27.92
C THR A 757 38.58 -2.24 28.70
N LYS A 758 39.92 -2.31 28.59
CA LYS A 758 40.82 -1.32 29.18
C LYS A 758 40.60 0.09 28.63
N MET A 759 40.41 0.21 27.32
CA MET A 759 40.13 1.48 26.66
C MET A 759 38.85 2.10 27.24
N TYR A 760 37.78 1.30 27.38
CA TYR A 760 36.55 1.77 28.00
C TYR A 760 36.75 2.23 29.45
N GLU A 761 37.45 1.45 30.27
CA GLU A 761 37.77 1.85 31.65
C GLU A 761 38.59 3.15 31.70
N SER A 762 39.59 3.28 30.82
CA SER A 762 40.47 4.45 30.76
C SER A 762 39.68 5.70 30.38
N ILE A 763 38.78 5.60 29.40
CA ILE A 763 37.87 6.68 28.99
C ILE A 763 36.97 7.10 30.17
N VAL A 764 36.37 6.14 30.89
CA VAL A 764 35.51 6.41 32.06
C VAL A 764 36.29 7.07 33.20
N LYS A 765 37.54 6.65 33.42
CA LYS A 765 38.45 7.20 34.44
C LYS A 765 39.11 8.52 34.02
N GLY A 766 38.98 8.94 32.75
CA GLY A 766 39.68 10.11 32.20
C GLY A 766 41.20 9.92 32.11
N GLN A 767 41.67 8.69 31.95
CA GLN A 767 43.08 8.32 31.85
C GLN A 767 43.49 8.07 30.40
N TYR A 768 44.78 8.22 30.11
CA TYR A 768 45.33 7.80 28.83
C TYR A 768 45.28 6.28 28.69
N PRO A 769 44.85 5.74 27.55
CA PRO A 769 44.78 4.30 27.33
C PRO A 769 46.18 3.70 27.19
N ASP A 770 46.31 2.45 27.61
CA ASP A 770 47.49 1.61 27.36
C ASP A 770 47.69 1.35 25.86
N GLU A 771 48.87 0.89 25.47
CA GLU A 771 49.13 0.46 24.09
C GLU A 771 48.22 -0.71 23.68
N PRO A 772 47.69 -0.71 22.45
CA PRO A 772 46.80 -1.74 21.95
C PRO A 772 47.52 -3.08 21.78
N GLY A 773 46.79 -4.18 21.98
CA GLY A 773 47.28 -5.53 21.81
C GLY A 773 47.17 -6.03 20.36
N VAL A 774 47.30 -7.34 20.21
CA VAL A 774 47.15 -8.02 18.91
C VAL A 774 45.67 -8.28 18.62
N PRO A 775 45.18 -7.97 17.41
CA PRO A 775 43.82 -8.32 16.98
C PRO A 775 43.51 -9.81 17.08
N GLU A 776 42.32 -10.18 17.55
CA GLU A 776 41.93 -11.58 17.63
C GLU A 776 41.79 -12.24 16.25
N SER A 777 41.42 -11.49 15.21
CA SER A 777 41.40 -12.00 13.83
C SER A 777 42.78 -12.50 13.37
N PHE A 778 43.86 -11.88 13.82
CA PHE A 778 45.21 -12.35 13.53
C PHE A 778 45.52 -13.66 14.30
N ASN A 779 45.10 -13.75 15.56
CA ASN A 779 45.23 -14.99 16.34
C ASN A 779 44.47 -16.15 15.70
N VAL A 780 43.24 -15.90 15.23
CA VAL A 780 42.43 -16.88 14.50
C VAL A 780 43.17 -17.34 13.25
N LEU A 781 43.71 -16.41 12.44
CA LEU A 781 44.49 -16.76 11.24
C LEU A 781 45.69 -17.65 11.57
N VAL A 782 46.47 -17.30 12.60
CA VAL A 782 47.61 -18.13 13.04
C VAL A 782 47.16 -19.52 13.44
N LYS A 783 46.03 -19.64 14.16
CA LYS A 783 45.47 -20.93 14.58
C LYS A 783 44.91 -21.74 13.41
N GLU A 784 44.30 -21.10 12.42
CA GLU A 784 43.85 -21.75 11.19
C GLU A 784 45.02 -22.31 10.39
N LEU A 785 46.11 -21.53 10.24
CA LEU A 785 47.35 -21.99 9.57
C LEU A 785 48.01 -23.15 10.34
N GLN A 786 48.08 -23.07 11.67
CA GLN A 786 48.55 -24.17 12.53
C GLN A 786 47.66 -25.41 12.41
N GLY A 787 46.34 -25.23 12.24
CA GLY A 787 45.38 -26.30 11.97
C GLY A 787 45.63 -27.02 10.64
N LEU A 788 46.23 -26.33 9.66
CA LEU A 788 46.72 -26.91 8.41
C LEU A 788 48.10 -27.57 8.54
N ALA A 789 48.62 -27.70 9.78
CA ALA A 789 49.96 -28.18 10.10
C ALA A 789 51.11 -27.30 9.56
N ILE A 790 50.86 -26.00 9.36
CA ILE A 790 51.91 -25.01 9.05
C ILE A 790 52.42 -24.41 10.37
N ASP A 791 53.71 -24.55 10.67
CA ASP A 791 54.31 -23.98 11.88
C ASP A 791 54.51 -22.46 11.73
N VAL A 792 53.57 -21.68 12.26
CA VAL A 792 53.62 -20.22 12.29
C VAL A 792 53.89 -19.77 13.73
N LYS A 793 54.96 -18.99 13.92
CA LYS A 793 55.39 -18.45 15.23
C LYS A 793 55.68 -16.95 15.11
N ILE A 794 55.33 -16.20 16.15
CA ILE A 794 55.77 -14.82 16.32
C ILE A 794 57.14 -14.88 16.99
N LEU A 795 58.18 -14.40 16.31
CA LEU A 795 59.54 -14.37 16.85
C LEU A 795 59.74 -13.08 17.63
N GLU A 796 60.22 -13.18 18.87
CA GLU A 796 60.74 -12.02 19.58
C GLU A 796 62.14 -11.69 19.03
N THR A 797 62.53 -10.42 19.04
CA THR A 797 63.80 -9.95 18.43
C THR A 797 65.06 -10.67 18.96
N GLU A 798 65.00 -11.27 20.14
CA GLU A 798 66.09 -12.09 20.71
C GLU A 798 66.19 -13.48 20.05
N ASP A 799 65.08 -14.05 19.57
CA ASP A 799 65.03 -15.37 18.92
C ASP A 799 65.52 -15.34 17.45
N GLN A 800 65.48 -14.19 16.78
CA GLN A 800 66.07 -14.03 15.43
C GLN A 800 67.58 -14.29 15.43
N SER A 801 68.27 -13.92 16.50
CA SER A 801 69.71 -14.17 16.65
C SER A 801 70.05 -15.64 16.86
N ALA A 802 69.09 -16.45 17.32
CA ALA A 802 69.23 -17.89 17.46
C ALA A 802 68.86 -18.64 16.18
N SER A 803 67.91 -18.13 15.38
CA SER A 803 67.52 -18.75 14.10
C SER A 803 68.45 -18.45 12.94
N GLU A 804 69.15 -17.31 12.94
CA GLU A 804 70.19 -17.02 11.93
C GLU A 804 71.51 -17.79 12.18
N ASN A 805 71.68 -18.33 13.40
CA ASN A 805 72.84 -19.14 13.79
C ASN A 805 72.59 -20.67 13.76
N ALA A 806 71.43 -21.10 13.26
CA ALA A 806 71.06 -22.50 13.02
C ALA A 806 70.77 -22.71 11.53
#